data_AF-A0A4E9EHF6-F1
#
_entry.id   AF-A0A4E9EHF6-F1
#
_cell.length_a   1.000
_cell.length_b   1.000
_cell.length_c   1.000
_cell.angle_alpha   90.00
_cell.angle_beta   90.00
_cell.angle_gamma   90.00
#
_symmetry.space_group_name_H-M   'P 1'
#
loop_
_entity.id
_entity.type
_entity.pdbx_description
1 polymer ?
#
loop_
_entity_poly.entity_id
_entity_poly.type
_entity_poly.pdbx_seq_one_letter_code
_entity_poly.pdbx_strand_id
1 'polypeptide(L)'
;MTLKVGIIGAGIGGLSAAIALRRAGAQVEIFERSNFKDEIGAAITITPNGMRVLEHFGFDPKTARGVHNKQVRMVDPCTFEDLVVENFSGVEDDYGAPFMFFHRVDLHTALKEMALSADERYPGSPVVIHNGVSVINLNCENGTIVLDNWETFEGDLIVVADGVRTKLIDKITQKDVPLEDLGSSFYRCLIPFSEVNKNPDLAAIFKDQDPGFWVPFDLSTGTFVVTYPCRNGEMLNVAFRHQTKAENEHAVDWNNDTNVQDIISMVGRFNPLVAKLFGLSTSVSVHKLFRREPLETYTRGRAVIIGDAAHPIQPTHAQGAVLAIEEAAALEVLFKDVQNPKRIPERLELYNGILKRRTHVTQLLSDAQPGISSDLRKRADDIWGEGIFPPDAMNFTKPIRDFFYSWDIMKEAENALDPAREMISQTYIVAFITAYLVAGSQAGPCKPSSRITESLVTSDVSTTIGSATATSSVETTTVASSSTYLSNEESSVIITESVSSTETSLPSEETSTTALSTTEGTTTEIATTTEAVTATATTTTSEEPSTIPFIGNGGFDDYDSSIEPWRKYGDVDALSIDSDIKHDGRYSARIEILGHSLLQYSIAQPLRGSITAGVTYTMSAWVRPNPYCFAASLQCTYQSDYSEHYESFILSAADEWTYISSTCSYTQEQIDSGGLYLVIGVVFSNGLGVVNIDTVDFSA
;
A
#
# COMPACT_ATOMS: atom_id res chain seq x y z
N MET A 1 -35.69 9.38 24.02
CA MET A 1 -35.93 7.99 23.60
C MET A 1 -34.59 7.33 23.37
N THR A 2 -34.51 6.00 23.39
CA THR A 2 -33.33 5.26 22.92
C THR A 2 -33.37 5.17 21.39
N LEU A 3 -32.23 5.40 20.73
CA LEU A 3 -32.13 5.23 19.27
C LEU A 3 -32.16 3.74 18.91
N LYS A 4 -32.83 3.39 17.81
CA LYS A 4 -32.77 2.06 17.20
C LYS A 4 -31.77 2.05 16.04
N VAL A 5 -30.77 1.18 16.10
CA VAL A 5 -29.67 1.09 15.14
C VAL A 5 -29.73 -0.24 14.40
N GLY A 6 -29.67 -0.20 13.07
CA GLY A 6 -29.42 -1.39 12.24
C GLY A 6 -27.99 -1.39 11.72
N ILE A 7 -27.28 -2.50 11.84
CA ILE A 7 -25.91 -2.66 11.31
C ILE A 7 -25.91 -3.79 10.29
N ILE A 8 -25.35 -3.55 9.10
CA ILE A 8 -25.28 -4.54 8.02
C ILE A 8 -23.88 -5.12 8.00
N GLY A 9 -23.75 -6.43 8.23
CA GLY A 9 -22.49 -7.15 8.33
C GLY A 9 -21.92 -7.17 9.75
N ALA A 10 -21.55 -8.36 10.21
CA ALA A 10 -20.93 -8.60 11.51
C ALA A 10 -19.40 -8.81 11.40
N GLY A 11 -18.74 -8.06 10.50
CA GLY A 11 -17.27 -7.99 10.44
C GLY A 11 -16.67 -7.23 11.63
N ILE A 12 -15.34 -7.06 11.67
CA ILE A 12 -14.65 -6.35 12.76
C ILE A 12 -15.19 -4.91 12.92
N GLY A 13 -15.34 -4.16 11.82
CA GLY A 13 -15.94 -2.82 11.83
C GLY A 13 -17.40 -2.82 12.31
N GLY A 14 -18.22 -3.76 11.83
CA GLY A 14 -19.63 -3.89 12.25
C GLY A 14 -19.81 -4.24 13.74
N LEU A 15 -18.99 -5.16 14.26
CA LEU A 15 -18.96 -5.49 15.69
C LEU A 15 -18.43 -4.31 16.54
N SER A 16 -17.40 -3.61 16.07
CA SER A 16 -16.87 -2.42 16.74
C SER A 16 -17.92 -1.31 16.79
N ALA A 17 -18.61 -1.05 15.68
CA ALA A 17 -19.72 -0.09 15.62
C ALA A 17 -20.90 -0.51 16.51
N ALA A 18 -21.16 -1.82 16.66
CA ALA A 18 -22.17 -2.33 17.57
C ALA A 18 -21.82 -2.08 19.05
N ILE A 19 -20.55 -2.32 19.43
CA ILE A 19 -20.01 -2.04 20.77
C ILE A 19 -20.07 -0.53 21.06
N ALA A 20 -19.59 0.30 20.13
CA ALA A 20 -19.65 1.75 20.22
C ALA A 20 -21.08 2.29 20.40
N LEU A 21 -22.04 1.82 19.58
CA LEU A 21 -23.40 2.35 19.60
C LEU A 21 -24.22 1.84 20.78
N ARG A 22 -23.99 0.61 21.30
CA ARG A 22 -24.58 0.23 22.62
C ARG A 22 -24.03 1.11 23.74
N ARG A 23 -22.73 1.42 23.73
CA ARG A 23 -22.08 2.28 24.73
C ARG A 23 -22.56 3.74 24.66
N ALA A 24 -22.89 4.24 23.47
CA ALA A 24 -23.60 5.51 23.27
C ALA A 24 -25.06 5.50 23.77
N GLY A 25 -25.59 4.33 24.17
CA GLY A 25 -26.92 4.14 24.76
C GLY A 25 -28.00 3.64 23.79
N ALA A 26 -27.64 3.22 22.57
CA ALA A 26 -28.59 2.74 21.56
C ALA A 26 -29.01 1.27 21.75
N GLN A 27 -30.14 0.90 21.14
CA GLN A 27 -30.52 -0.49 20.88
C GLN A 27 -30.01 -0.88 19.49
N VAL A 28 -29.21 -1.94 19.41
CA VAL A 28 -28.48 -2.31 18.19
C VAL A 28 -28.88 -3.72 17.72
N GLU A 29 -29.23 -3.82 16.44
CA GLU A 29 -29.49 -5.09 15.74
C GLU A 29 -28.53 -5.21 14.54
N ILE A 30 -27.76 -6.30 14.47
CA ILE A 30 -26.87 -6.61 13.32
C ILE A 30 -27.55 -7.63 12.41
N PHE A 31 -27.41 -7.45 11.09
CA PHE A 31 -27.89 -8.33 10.03
C PHE A 31 -26.69 -8.94 9.31
N GLU A 32 -26.47 -10.25 9.49
CA GLU A 32 -25.31 -10.98 8.97
C GLU A 32 -25.75 -12.15 8.08
N ARG A 33 -25.18 -12.20 6.87
CA ARG A 33 -25.51 -13.22 5.84
C ARG A 33 -24.95 -14.61 6.14
N SER A 34 -23.84 -14.70 6.87
CA SER A 34 -23.20 -15.95 7.23
C SER A 34 -23.80 -16.59 8.48
N ASN A 35 -23.34 -17.81 8.79
CA ASN A 35 -23.66 -18.52 10.01
C ASN A 35 -22.42 -18.72 10.91
N PHE A 36 -21.30 -18.04 10.62
CA PHE A 36 -19.99 -18.19 11.28
C PHE A 36 -19.44 -19.63 11.38
N LYS A 37 -19.86 -20.55 10.52
CA LYS A 37 -19.47 -21.98 10.59
C LYS A 37 -18.08 -22.25 10.04
N ASP A 38 -17.63 -21.46 9.08
CA ASP A 38 -16.47 -21.75 8.22
C ASP A 38 -15.48 -20.57 8.16
N GLU A 39 -15.27 -19.84 9.27
CA GLU A 39 -14.24 -18.79 9.34
C GLU A 39 -12.81 -19.39 9.31
N ILE A 40 -12.30 -19.66 8.10
CA ILE A 40 -10.88 -19.95 7.89
C ILE A 40 -10.09 -18.67 8.13
N GLY A 41 -9.38 -18.64 9.26
CA GLY A 41 -8.71 -17.43 9.75
C GLY A 41 -7.49 -17.02 8.93
N ALA A 42 -7.50 -15.76 8.46
CA ALA A 42 -6.26 -15.00 8.30
C ALA A 42 -5.78 -14.48 9.68
N ALA A 43 -4.53 -14.02 9.77
CA ALA A 43 -4.13 -13.14 10.88
C ALA A 43 -4.37 -11.66 10.53
N ILE A 44 -4.38 -10.82 11.56
CA ILE A 44 -4.63 -9.39 11.48
C ILE A 44 -3.80 -8.63 12.53
N THR A 45 -3.55 -7.35 12.27
CA THR A 45 -2.67 -6.49 13.06
C THR A 45 -3.40 -5.21 13.43
N ILE A 46 -3.34 -4.80 14.70
CA ILE A 46 -3.98 -3.57 15.21
C ILE A 46 -2.89 -2.68 15.79
N THR A 47 -2.76 -1.47 15.26
CA THR A 47 -1.78 -0.46 15.67
C THR A 47 -2.28 0.35 16.89
N PRO A 48 -1.42 1.10 17.60
CA PRO A 48 -1.78 1.79 18.85
C PRO A 48 -3.06 2.64 18.79
N ASN A 49 -3.27 3.38 17.71
CA ASN A 49 -4.49 4.18 17.48
C ASN A 49 -5.78 3.34 17.46
N GLY A 50 -5.73 2.11 16.96
CA GLY A 50 -6.82 1.14 17.05
C GLY A 50 -6.90 0.45 18.41
N MET A 51 -5.76 0.12 19.03
CA MET A 51 -5.74 -0.52 20.36
C MET A 51 -6.31 0.39 21.45
N ARG A 52 -5.95 1.68 21.45
CA ARG A 52 -6.53 2.72 22.32
C ARG A 52 -8.06 2.74 22.29
N VAL A 53 -8.66 2.55 21.11
CA VAL A 53 -10.12 2.47 20.97
C VAL A 53 -10.68 1.16 21.53
N LEU A 54 -10.04 0.01 21.25
CA LEU A 54 -10.49 -1.27 21.78
C LEU A 54 -10.40 -1.31 23.32
N GLU A 55 -9.35 -0.74 23.90
CA GLU A 55 -9.16 -0.63 25.34
C GLU A 55 -10.20 0.31 25.98
N HIS A 56 -10.52 1.44 25.34
CA HIS A 56 -11.66 2.29 25.71
C HIS A 56 -13.00 1.54 25.65
N PHE A 57 -13.19 0.64 24.68
CA PHE A 57 -14.35 -0.26 24.59
C PHE A 57 -14.39 -1.33 25.70
N GLY A 58 -13.27 -1.59 26.40
CA GLY A 58 -13.14 -2.60 27.46
C GLY A 58 -12.59 -3.95 27.00
N PHE A 59 -11.92 -4.01 25.84
CA PHE A 59 -11.30 -5.22 25.29
C PHE A 59 -10.00 -5.57 26.05
N ASP A 60 -9.86 -6.83 26.48
CA ASP A 60 -8.58 -7.40 26.94
C ASP A 60 -7.95 -8.22 25.80
N PRO A 61 -6.78 -7.82 25.25
CA PRO A 61 -6.09 -8.55 24.19
C PRO A 61 -5.82 -10.03 24.46
N LYS A 62 -5.77 -10.45 25.74
CA LYS A 62 -5.56 -11.85 26.14
C LYS A 62 -6.75 -12.73 25.75
N THR A 63 -7.97 -12.18 25.74
CA THR A 63 -9.18 -12.91 25.30
C THR A 63 -9.09 -13.34 23.83
N ALA A 64 -8.50 -12.48 22.99
CA ALA A 64 -8.21 -12.75 21.58
C ALA A 64 -6.83 -13.40 21.33
N ARG A 65 -6.13 -13.86 22.38
CA ARG A 65 -4.79 -14.48 22.31
C ARG A 65 -3.76 -13.60 21.56
N GLY A 66 -3.81 -12.29 21.82
CA GLY A 66 -2.96 -11.30 21.15
C GLY A 66 -1.47 -11.44 21.48
N VAL A 67 -0.62 -11.16 20.49
CA VAL A 67 0.85 -11.13 20.62
C VAL A 67 1.32 -9.69 20.40
N HIS A 68 2.22 -9.20 21.27
CA HIS A 68 2.78 -7.85 21.12
C HIS A 68 3.76 -7.82 19.93
N ASN A 69 3.66 -6.80 19.09
CA ASN A 69 4.60 -6.53 18.02
C ASN A 69 5.71 -5.61 18.53
N LYS A 70 6.91 -6.16 18.72
CA LYS A 70 8.09 -5.44 19.23
C LYS A 70 9.12 -5.08 18.17
N GLN A 71 9.03 -5.58 16.94
CA GLN A 71 9.99 -5.24 15.88
C GLN A 71 9.47 -5.43 14.46
N VAL A 72 10.07 -4.72 13.51
CA VAL A 72 10.11 -5.09 12.09
C VAL A 72 11.55 -5.43 11.74
N ARG A 73 11.77 -6.57 11.08
CA ARG A 73 12.99 -6.88 10.33
C ARG A 73 12.62 -7.09 8.86
N MET A 74 12.94 -6.13 8.00
CA MET A 74 12.94 -6.32 6.55
C MET A 74 14.31 -6.84 6.14
N VAL A 75 14.35 -7.93 5.38
CA VAL A 75 15.59 -8.60 4.99
C VAL A 75 15.67 -8.80 3.49
N ASP A 76 16.90 -8.88 2.97
CA ASP A 76 17.13 -9.29 1.60
C ASP A 76 16.58 -10.72 1.40
N PRO A 77 15.79 -10.98 0.34
CA PRO A 77 15.06 -12.22 0.21
C PRO A 77 15.95 -13.44 -0.11
N CYS A 78 17.21 -13.24 -0.49
CA CYS A 78 18.13 -14.28 -0.95
C CYS A 78 19.15 -14.66 0.15
N THR A 79 19.73 -13.66 0.80
CA THR A 79 20.76 -13.77 1.84
C THR A 79 20.21 -13.76 3.26
N PHE A 80 19.03 -13.16 3.46
CA PHE A 80 18.47 -12.78 4.77
C PHE A 80 19.31 -11.77 5.57
N GLU A 81 20.16 -10.98 4.90
CA GLU A 81 20.81 -9.82 5.53
C GLU A 81 19.76 -8.72 5.84
N ASP A 82 19.88 -8.08 7.00
CA ASP A 82 18.93 -7.05 7.46
C ASP A 82 19.03 -5.78 6.60
N LEU A 83 17.93 -5.40 5.94
CA LEU A 83 17.80 -4.14 5.18
C LEU A 83 17.28 -3.01 6.08
N VAL A 84 16.27 -3.31 6.91
CA VAL A 84 15.67 -2.36 7.86
C VAL A 84 15.30 -3.10 9.14
N VAL A 85 15.81 -2.63 10.28
CA VAL A 85 15.42 -3.11 11.62
C VAL A 85 14.87 -1.95 12.43
N GLU A 86 13.61 -2.06 12.84
CA GLU A 86 12.88 -1.06 13.63
C GLU A 86 12.39 -1.70 14.92
N ASN A 87 12.61 -1.03 16.06
CA ASN A 87 12.26 -1.52 17.39
C ASN A 87 11.01 -0.80 17.92
N PHE A 88 9.99 -1.58 18.27
CA PHE A 88 8.70 -1.12 18.79
C PHE A 88 8.51 -1.43 20.28
N SER A 89 9.56 -1.80 21.02
CA SER A 89 9.45 -2.12 22.45
C SER A 89 8.97 -0.94 23.31
N GLY A 90 9.15 0.30 22.83
CA GLY A 90 8.61 1.54 23.43
C GLY A 90 7.33 2.06 22.76
N VAL A 91 6.69 1.31 21.86
CA VAL A 91 5.52 1.79 21.09
C VAL A 91 4.31 2.13 21.99
N GLU A 92 4.20 1.45 23.13
CA GLU A 92 3.17 1.71 24.14
C GLU A 92 3.44 2.98 24.93
N ASP A 93 4.71 3.28 25.24
CA ASP A 93 5.13 4.56 25.87
C ASP A 93 4.99 5.75 24.89
N ASP A 94 5.40 5.57 23.63
CA ASP A 94 5.37 6.61 22.58
C ASP A 94 3.95 7.02 22.19
N TYR A 95 3.01 6.06 22.11
CA TYR A 95 1.68 6.27 21.54
C TYR A 95 0.52 5.94 22.49
N GLY A 96 0.79 5.49 23.71
CA GLY A 96 -0.22 5.26 24.76
C GLY A 96 -1.10 4.01 24.59
N ALA A 97 -0.71 3.07 23.73
CA ALA A 97 -1.35 1.76 23.54
C ALA A 97 -0.41 0.80 22.77
N PRO A 98 -0.51 -0.53 22.95
CA PRO A 98 0.37 -1.49 22.30
C PRO A 98 0.11 -1.64 20.79
N PHE A 99 1.11 -2.15 20.05
CA PHE A 99 0.93 -2.68 18.69
C PHE A 99 0.72 -4.19 18.80
N MET A 100 -0.42 -4.72 18.35
CA MET A 100 -0.83 -6.10 18.58
C MET A 100 -1.07 -6.91 17.29
N PHE A 101 -0.72 -8.19 17.33
CA PHE A 101 -1.06 -9.21 16.34
C PHE A 101 -2.13 -10.16 16.88
N PHE A 102 -3.13 -10.48 16.06
CA PHE A 102 -4.22 -11.40 16.40
C PHE A 102 -4.47 -12.42 15.29
N HIS A 103 -5.00 -13.58 15.67
CA HIS A 103 -5.71 -14.45 14.73
C HIS A 103 -7.10 -13.84 14.48
N ARG A 104 -7.52 -13.62 13.23
CA ARG A 104 -8.74 -12.83 12.93
C ARG A 104 -9.98 -13.37 13.63
N VAL A 105 -10.15 -14.69 13.67
CA VAL A 105 -11.29 -15.37 14.32
C VAL A 105 -11.28 -15.18 15.83
N ASP A 106 -10.09 -15.04 16.45
CA ASP A 106 -9.96 -14.90 17.91
C ASP A 106 -10.35 -13.47 18.32
N LEU A 107 -9.88 -12.47 17.56
CA LEU A 107 -10.31 -11.07 17.70
C LEU A 107 -11.81 -10.92 17.40
N HIS A 108 -12.32 -11.54 16.34
CA HIS A 108 -13.73 -11.54 15.97
C HIS A 108 -14.61 -12.13 17.07
N THR A 109 -14.23 -13.30 17.60
CA THR A 109 -14.96 -13.99 18.67
C THR A 109 -15.00 -13.13 19.93
N ALA A 110 -13.87 -12.55 20.35
CA ALA A 110 -13.83 -11.66 21.52
C ALA A 110 -14.71 -10.41 21.34
N LEU A 111 -14.65 -9.73 20.18
CA LEU A 111 -15.52 -8.59 19.89
C LEU A 111 -17.01 -8.99 19.85
N LYS A 112 -17.34 -10.17 19.32
CA LYS A 112 -18.69 -10.71 19.29
C LYS A 112 -19.20 -11.04 20.69
N GLU A 113 -18.36 -11.60 21.57
CA GLU A 113 -18.69 -11.84 22.97
C GLU A 113 -18.92 -10.53 23.72
N MET A 114 -18.08 -9.50 23.53
CA MET A 114 -18.31 -8.15 24.07
C MET A 114 -19.66 -7.57 23.60
N ALA A 115 -19.93 -7.63 22.29
CA ALA A 115 -21.16 -7.10 21.69
C ALA A 115 -22.43 -7.78 22.26
N LEU A 116 -22.39 -9.11 22.44
CA LEU A 116 -23.52 -9.91 22.94
C LEU A 116 -23.65 -9.93 24.48
N SER A 117 -22.62 -9.53 25.23
CA SER A 117 -22.59 -9.71 26.68
C SER A 117 -23.54 -8.78 27.44
N ALA A 118 -24.16 -9.32 28.50
CA ALA A 118 -24.96 -8.59 29.49
C ALA A 118 -24.20 -8.29 30.80
N ASP A 119 -22.89 -8.50 30.81
CA ASP A 119 -21.99 -8.15 31.92
C ASP A 119 -21.87 -6.62 32.06
N GLU A 120 -21.95 -6.11 33.29
CA GLU A 120 -21.88 -4.67 33.60
C GLU A 120 -20.57 -4.01 33.13
N ARG A 121 -19.52 -4.79 32.88
CA ARG A 121 -18.26 -4.32 32.27
C ARG A 121 -18.43 -3.79 30.84
N TYR A 122 -19.51 -4.11 30.15
CA TYR A 122 -19.81 -3.65 28.79
C TYR A 122 -21.08 -2.77 28.81
N PRO A 123 -20.94 -1.42 28.80
CA PRO A 123 -22.10 -0.53 28.90
C PRO A 123 -23.13 -0.69 27.78
N GLY A 124 -24.38 -0.30 28.07
CA GLY A 124 -25.49 -0.37 27.12
C GLY A 124 -26.20 -1.72 27.06
N SER A 125 -27.21 -1.81 26.20
CA SER A 125 -27.95 -3.06 25.98
C SER A 125 -27.14 -4.08 25.18
N PRO A 126 -27.26 -5.39 25.46
CA PRO A 126 -26.76 -6.44 24.59
C PRO A 126 -27.24 -6.28 23.15
N VAL A 127 -26.33 -6.50 22.20
CA VAL A 127 -26.61 -6.45 20.76
C VAL A 127 -27.42 -7.69 20.34
N VAL A 128 -28.37 -7.53 19.43
CA VAL A 128 -29.04 -8.66 18.76
C VAL A 128 -28.34 -8.93 17.43
N ILE A 129 -28.06 -10.18 17.08
CA ILE A 129 -27.49 -10.55 15.77
C ILE A 129 -28.42 -11.52 15.06
N HIS A 130 -28.99 -11.07 13.95
CA HIS A 130 -29.74 -11.88 12.99
C HIS A 130 -28.73 -12.52 12.03
N ASN A 131 -28.71 -13.86 11.97
CA ASN A 131 -27.74 -14.64 11.21
C ASN A 131 -28.41 -15.33 10.02
N GLY A 132 -27.68 -15.55 8.93
CA GLY A 132 -28.22 -16.15 7.71
C GLY A 132 -29.16 -15.24 6.91
N VAL A 133 -29.07 -13.92 7.08
CA VAL A 133 -29.93 -12.92 6.41
C VAL A 133 -29.10 -11.89 5.64
N SER A 134 -29.43 -11.68 4.36
CA SER A 134 -28.75 -10.69 3.52
C SER A 134 -29.61 -9.43 3.39
N VAL A 135 -29.02 -8.25 3.55
CA VAL A 135 -29.69 -7.00 3.16
C VAL A 135 -29.56 -6.82 1.65
N ILE A 136 -30.69 -6.65 0.96
CA ILE A 136 -30.75 -6.48 -0.50
C ILE A 136 -31.05 -5.05 -0.95
N ASN A 137 -31.54 -4.19 -0.05
CA ASN A 137 -31.81 -2.78 -0.35
C ASN A 137 -31.78 -1.89 0.91
N LEU A 138 -31.50 -0.60 0.71
CA LEU A 138 -31.40 0.43 1.74
C LEU A 138 -32.09 1.73 1.27
N ASN A 139 -33.01 2.25 2.08
CA ASN A 139 -33.55 3.60 1.97
C ASN A 139 -32.91 4.49 3.05
N CYS A 140 -31.92 5.28 2.64
CA CYS A 140 -31.13 6.14 3.51
C CYS A 140 -31.94 7.26 4.20
N GLU A 141 -32.99 7.78 3.57
CA GLU A 141 -33.78 8.90 4.13
C GLU A 141 -34.71 8.42 5.26
N ASN A 142 -35.34 7.25 5.06
CA ASN A 142 -36.24 6.65 6.04
C ASN A 142 -35.52 5.84 7.12
N GLY A 143 -34.30 5.35 6.85
CA GLY A 143 -33.59 4.43 7.73
C GLY A 143 -34.14 3.00 7.63
N THR A 144 -34.60 2.61 6.45
CA THR A 144 -35.22 1.29 6.20
C THR A 144 -34.28 0.38 5.41
N ILE A 145 -34.07 -0.85 5.87
CA ILE A 145 -33.43 -1.92 5.11
C ILE A 145 -34.45 -2.98 4.71
N VAL A 146 -34.19 -3.66 3.59
CA VAL A 146 -34.99 -4.79 3.08
C VAL A 146 -34.10 -6.04 3.05
N LEU A 147 -34.58 -7.12 3.64
CA LEU A 147 -33.89 -8.41 3.69
C LEU A 147 -34.21 -9.27 2.46
N ASP A 148 -33.39 -10.29 2.19
CA ASP A 148 -33.57 -11.28 1.12
C ASP A 148 -34.87 -12.12 1.24
N ASN A 149 -35.41 -12.25 2.45
CA ASN A 149 -36.73 -12.83 2.72
C ASN A 149 -37.91 -11.84 2.53
N TRP A 150 -37.64 -10.60 2.12
CA TRP A 150 -38.58 -9.46 1.98
C TRP A 150 -39.14 -8.87 3.29
N GLU A 151 -38.66 -9.29 4.46
CA GLU A 151 -38.90 -8.56 5.70
C GLU A 151 -38.14 -7.22 5.69
N THR A 152 -38.62 -6.26 6.48
CA THR A 152 -38.01 -4.93 6.59
C THR A 152 -37.69 -4.58 8.03
N PHE A 153 -36.60 -3.85 8.21
CA PHE A 153 -36.24 -3.23 9.48
C PHE A 153 -36.20 -1.72 9.29
N GLU A 154 -36.84 -1.00 10.20
CA GLU A 154 -36.72 0.45 10.34
C GLU A 154 -35.85 0.78 11.57
N GLY A 155 -34.92 1.72 11.37
CA GLY A 155 -34.05 2.27 12.39
C GLY A 155 -33.95 3.80 12.33
N ASP A 156 -33.47 4.38 13.42
CA ASP A 156 -33.09 5.78 13.47
C ASP A 156 -31.77 6.04 12.74
N LEU A 157 -30.84 5.09 12.83
CA LEU A 157 -29.52 5.08 12.16
C LEU A 157 -29.28 3.70 11.54
N ILE A 158 -28.71 3.68 10.32
CA ILE A 158 -28.22 2.46 9.65
C ILE A 158 -26.72 2.57 9.40
N VAL A 159 -25.97 1.53 9.75
CA VAL A 159 -24.52 1.41 9.50
C VAL A 159 -24.28 0.30 8.47
N VAL A 160 -23.64 0.63 7.35
CA VAL A 160 -23.27 -0.29 6.28
C VAL A 160 -21.81 -0.74 6.49
N ALA A 161 -21.61 -2.00 6.85
CA ALA A 161 -20.31 -2.58 7.21
C ALA A 161 -20.12 -4.00 6.59
N ASP A 162 -20.77 -4.27 5.44
CA ASP A 162 -20.82 -5.58 4.78
C ASP A 162 -19.58 -5.93 3.94
N GLY A 163 -18.52 -5.13 4.08
CA GLY A 163 -17.20 -5.34 3.52
C GLY A 163 -17.04 -4.92 2.06
N VAL A 164 -15.85 -5.18 1.50
CA VAL A 164 -15.36 -4.69 0.19
C VAL A 164 -16.34 -4.84 -0.97
N ARG A 165 -17.25 -5.83 -0.92
CA ARG A 165 -18.24 -6.18 -1.96
C ARG A 165 -19.66 -5.71 -1.67
N THR A 166 -19.80 -4.66 -0.88
CA THR A 166 -21.10 -4.02 -0.61
C THR A 166 -21.87 -3.73 -1.90
N LYS A 167 -23.19 -3.94 -1.86
CA LYS A 167 -24.12 -3.60 -2.96
C LYS A 167 -25.02 -2.40 -2.62
N LEU A 168 -24.68 -1.68 -1.54
CA LEU A 168 -25.49 -0.61 -0.98
C LEU A 168 -24.81 0.77 -1.08
N ILE A 169 -23.58 0.82 -1.60
CA ILE A 169 -22.78 2.06 -1.73
C ILE A 169 -23.49 3.13 -2.56
N ASP A 170 -24.11 2.77 -3.68
CA ASP A 170 -24.87 3.68 -4.57
C ASP A 170 -26.06 4.37 -3.86
N LYS A 171 -26.63 3.71 -2.85
CA LYS A 171 -27.72 4.26 -2.03
C LYS A 171 -27.24 5.44 -1.19
N ILE A 172 -25.95 5.47 -0.83
CA ILE A 172 -25.32 6.53 -0.04
C ILE A 172 -24.66 7.57 -0.96
N THR A 173 -23.78 7.16 -1.88
CA THR A 173 -23.00 8.04 -2.77
C THR A 173 -23.83 8.70 -3.89
N GLN A 174 -24.95 8.10 -4.29
CA GLN A 174 -25.75 8.47 -5.48
C GLN A 174 -24.98 8.48 -6.81
N LYS A 175 -23.86 7.77 -6.84
CA LYS A 175 -23.01 7.49 -8.00
C LYS A 175 -22.58 6.03 -7.94
N ASP A 176 -22.37 5.40 -9.08
CA ASP A 176 -21.57 4.17 -9.06
C ASP A 176 -20.12 4.53 -8.68
N VAL A 177 -19.50 3.73 -7.82
CA VAL A 177 -18.11 3.88 -7.40
C VAL A 177 -17.50 2.47 -7.40
N PRO A 178 -17.09 1.99 -8.58
CA PRO A 178 -16.76 0.59 -8.80
C PRO A 178 -15.58 0.13 -7.95
N LEU A 179 -15.51 -1.18 -7.72
CA LEU A 179 -14.37 -1.84 -7.10
C LEU A 179 -13.38 -2.26 -8.19
N GLU A 180 -12.18 -1.68 -8.18
CA GLU A 180 -11.14 -1.97 -9.16
C GLU A 180 -10.22 -3.09 -8.66
N ASP A 181 -9.91 -4.07 -9.51
CA ASP A 181 -8.90 -5.09 -9.25
C ASP A 181 -7.51 -4.50 -9.51
N LEU A 182 -6.58 -4.63 -8.56
CA LEU A 182 -5.23 -4.07 -8.66
C LEU A 182 -4.24 -4.96 -9.42
N GLY A 183 -4.71 -6.03 -10.09
CA GLY A 183 -3.84 -6.97 -10.81
C GLY A 183 -2.81 -7.66 -9.92
N SER A 184 -2.99 -7.59 -8.60
CA SER A 184 -2.08 -8.12 -7.58
C SER A 184 -2.85 -8.79 -6.46
N SER A 185 -2.22 -9.75 -5.81
CA SER A 185 -2.84 -10.66 -4.85
C SER A 185 -1.88 -10.99 -3.71
N PHE A 186 -2.44 -11.50 -2.61
CA PHE A 186 -1.70 -12.17 -1.56
C PHE A 186 -2.06 -13.65 -1.51
N TYR A 187 -1.05 -14.52 -1.60
CA TYR A 187 -1.13 -15.82 -0.96
C TYR A 187 -1.13 -15.64 0.56
N ARG A 188 -2.00 -16.34 1.28
CA ARG A 188 -2.07 -16.31 2.75
C ARG A 188 -2.26 -17.70 3.32
N CYS A 189 -1.48 -18.03 4.34
CA CYS A 189 -1.65 -19.22 5.17
C CYS A 189 -1.27 -18.97 6.63
N LEU A 190 -1.68 -19.89 7.50
CA LEU A 190 -1.23 -19.98 8.88
C LEU A 190 -0.51 -21.32 9.09
N ILE A 191 0.68 -21.29 9.66
CA ILE A 191 1.49 -22.47 9.95
C ILE A 191 1.62 -22.59 11.48
N PRO A 192 1.38 -23.75 12.10
CA PRO A 192 1.66 -23.92 13.53
C PRO A 192 3.15 -23.71 13.80
N PHE A 193 3.50 -22.85 14.75
CA PHE A 193 4.90 -22.47 15.01
C PHE A 193 5.74 -23.70 15.46
N SER A 194 5.08 -24.72 16.02
CA SER A 194 5.67 -26.03 16.30
C SER A 194 6.26 -26.72 15.06
N GLU A 195 5.65 -26.57 13.88
CA GLU A 195 6.14 -27.20 12.65
C GLU A 195 7.35 -26.44 12.09
N VAL A 196 7.35 -25.11 12.20
CA VAL A 196 8.51 -24.25 11.88
C VAL A 196 9.71 -24.67 12.74
N ASN A 197 9.48 -24.87 14.05
CA ASN A 197 10.50 -25.23 15.03
C ASN A 197 11.05 -26.67 14.88
N LYS A 198 10.38 -27.58 14.15
CA LYS A 198 10.93 -28.92 13.85
C LYS A 198 12.11 -28.89 12.86
N ASN A 199 12.26 -27.79 12.12
CA ASN A 199 13.28 -27.62 11.11
C ASN A 199 14.32 -26.59 11.60
N PRO A 200 15.55 -26.99 12.00
CA PRO A 200 16.54 -26.09 12.60
C PRO A 200 16.83 -24.83 11.77
N ASP A 201 16.85 -24.96 10.44
CA ASP A 201 17.12 -23.85 9.52
C ASP A 201 16.02 -22.78 9.56
N LEU A 202 14.75 -23.19 9.68
CA LEU A 202 13.62 -22.26 9.83
C LEU A 202 13.51 -21.72 11.25
N ALA A 203 13.77 -22.56 12.25
CA ALA A 203 13.82 -22.14 13.64
C ALA A 203 14.85 -21.01 13.84
N ALA A 204 16.02 -21.10 13.20
CA ALA A 204 17.08 -20.09 13.27
C ALA A 204 16.65 -18.68 12.82
N ILE A 205 15.66 -18.55 11.93
CA ILE A 205 15.14 -17.24 11.48
C ILE A 205 14.44 -16.49 12.62
N PHE A 206 13.79 -17.22 13.54
CA PHE A 206 12.96 -16.69 14.63
C PHE A 206 13.55 -16.94 16.02
N LYS A 207 14.62 -17.71 16.13
CA LYS A 207 15.27 -18.07 17.40
C LYS A 207 15.99 -16.86 18.00
N ASP A 208 15.84 -16.69 19.32
CA ASP A 208 16.41 -15.58 20.11
C ASP A 208 15.98 -14.18 19.60
N GLN A 209 14.85 -14.10 18.91
CA GLN A 209 14.24 -12.87 18.38
C GLN A 209 13.01 -12.48 19.19
N ASP A 210 12.79 -11.17 19.36
CA ASP A 210 11.54 -10.68 19.95
C ASP A 210 10.37 -10.82 18.94
N PRO A 211 9.11 -11.07 19.39
CA PRO A 211 7.96 -11.20 18.51
C PRO A 211 7.74 -9.94 17.66
N GLY A 212 7.61 -10.13 16.35
CA GLY A 212 7.51 -9.01 15.40
C GLY A 212 7.29 -9.49 13.97
N PHE A 213 7.38 -8.55 13.03
CA PHE A 213 7.40 -8.88 11.61
C PHE A 213 8.80 -9.34 11.17
N TRP A 214 8.86 -10.41 10.37
CA TRP A 214 10.01 -10.74 9.52
C TRP A 214 9.57 -10.76 8.06
N VAL A 215 10.27 -9.97 7.23
CA VAL A 215 9.81 -9.57 5.89
C VAL A 215 10.93 -9.70 4.84
N PRO A 216 11.08 -10.88 4.20
CA PRO A 216 11.84 -11.01 2.95
C PRO A 216 11.24 -10.11 1.87
N PHE A 217 11.96 -9.05 1.47
CA PHE A 217 11.44 -8.01 0.58
C PHE A 217 12.38 -7.76 -0.61
N ASP A 218 11.92 -8.14 -1.80
CA ASP A 218 12.56 -7.73 -3.05
C ASP A 218 12.11 -6.32 -3.45
N LEU A 219 13.00 -5.36 -3.23
CA LEU A 219 12.85 -3.97 -3.66
C LEU A 219 12.75 -3.82 -5.19
N SER A 220 13.41 -4.69 -5.97
CA SER A 220 13.46 -4.57 -7.43
C SER A 220 12.14 -4.89 -8.13
N THR A 221 11.24 -5.61 -7.45
CA THR A 221 9.92 -6.02 -7.99
C THR A 221 8.76 -5.72 -7.04
N GLY A 222 8.95 -4.91 -5.99
CA GLY A 222 7.91 -4.57 -5.00
C GLY A 222 7.29 -5.80 -4.31
N THR A 223 8.01 -6.91 -4.26
CA THR A 223 7.48 -8.26 -3.97
C THR A 223 8.01 -8.74 -2.62
N PHE A 224 7.11 -9.05 -1.68
CA PHE A 224 7.50 -9.41 -0.32
C PHE A 224 6.71 -10.61 0.23
N VAL A 225 7.41 -11.38 1.06
CA VAL A 225 6.78 -12.25 2.07
C VAL A 225 6.71 -11.45 3.37
N VAL A 226 5.57 -11.46 4.04
CA VAL A 226 5.40 -10.90 5.39
C VAL A 226 5.00 -12.01 6.35
N THR A 227 5.76 -12.15 7.43
CA THR A 227 5.50 -13.13 8.49
C THR A 227 5.37 -12.45 9.85
N TYR A 228 4.49 -12.99 10.71
CA TYR A 228 4.37 -12.54 12.11
C TYR A 228 3.63 -13.59 12.97
N PRO A 229 4.00 -13.74 14.26
CA PRO A 229 3.31 -14.63 15.19
C PRO A 229 1.91 -14.11 15.54
N CYS A 230 0.96 -15.01 15.75
CA CYS A 230 -0.34 -14.71 16.34
C CYS A 230 -0.79 -15.84 17.25
N ARG A 231 -1.93 -15.67 17.94
CA ARG A 231 -2.51 -16.67 18.86
C ARG A 231 -1.50 -17.14 19.91
N ASN A 232 -1.09 -16.26 20.82
CA ASN A 232 -0.03 -16.49 21.82
C ASN A 232 1.35 -16.92 21.26
N GLY A 233 1.56 -16.88 19.93
CA GLY A 233 2.75 -17.45 19.27
C GLY A 233 2.59 -18.92 18.88
N GLU A 234 1.41 -19.52 19.06
CA GLU A 234 1.08 -20.89 18.61
C GLU A 234 1.09 -21.00 17.07
N MET A 235 0.80 -19.89 16.37
CA MET A 235 0.70 -19.83 14.90
C MET A 235 1.61 -18.73 14.33
N LEU A 236 2.17 -18.99 13.15
CA LEU A 236 2.85 -18.02 12.30
C LEU A 236 1.92 -17.68 11.11
N ASN A 237 1.55 -16.41 10.94
CA ASN A 237 1.02 -15.95 9.66
C ASN A 237 2.16 -15.89 8.65
N VAL A 238 1.93 -16.43 7.46
CA VAL A 238 2.79 -16.21 6.30
C VAL A 238 1.91 -15.72 5.15
N ALA A 239 2.27 -14.57 4.56
CA ALA A 239 1.61 -14.06 3.38
C ALA A 239 2.63 -13.55 2.35
N PHE A 240 2.35 -13.73 1.06
CA PHE A 240 3.24 -13.37 -0.04
C PHE A 240 2.48 -12.53 -1.06
N ARG A 241 2.92 -11.28 -1.28
CA ARG A 241 2.39 -10.40 -2.32
C ARG A 241 2.95 -10.81 -3.67
N HIS A 242 2.10 -10.93 -4.67
CA HIS A 242 2.49 -11.26 -6.04
C HIS A 242 1.56 -10.58 -7.06
N GLN A 243 1.95 -10.57 -8.34
CA GLN A 243 1.05 -10.22 -9.43
C GLN A 243 -0.01 -11.33 -9.61
N THR A 244 -1.27 -10.97 -9.80
CA THR A 244 -2.36 -11.92 -10.01
C THR A 244 -2.12 -12.67 -11.32
N LYS A 245 -1.98 -14.00 -11.26
CA LYS A 245 -1.87 -14.84 -12.46
C LYS A 245 -3.16 -14.74 -13.30
N ALA A 246 -3.03 -14.77 -14.63
CA ALA A 246 -4.17 -14.79 -15.57
C ALA A 246 -5.20 -15.90 -15.27
N GLU A 247 -4.78 -17.10 -14.85
CA GLU A 247 -5.68 -18.19 -14.46
C GLU A 247 -6.56 -17.88 -13.24
N ASN A 248 -6.16 -16.91 -12.41
CA ASN A 248 -6.93 -16.41 -11.27
C ASN A 248 -7.58 -15.03 -11.55
N GLU A 249 -7.44 -14.47 -12.75
CA GLU A 249 -7.96 -13.15 -13.13
C GLU A 249 -9.49 -13.09 -13.02
N HIS A 250 -10.19 -14.20 -13.27
CA HIS A 250 -11.64 -14.30 -13.11
C HIS A 250 -12.07 -15.05 -11.84
N ALA A 251 -11.14 -15.35 -10.92
CA ALA A 251 -11.47 -16.00 -9.64
C ALA A 251 -12.32 -15.06 -8.78
N VAL A 252 -13.56 -15.47 -8.51
CA VAL A 252 -14.53 -14.62 -7.81
C VAL A 252 -14.35 -14.68 -6.30
N ASP A 253 -14.04 -15.80 -5.67
CA ASP A 253 -13.98 -15.93 -4.19
C ASP A 253 -12.68 -16.58 -3.69
N TRP A 254 -12.56 -16.74 -2.37
CA TRP A 254 -11.40 -17.30 -1.67
C TRP A 254 -10.99 -18.66 -2.27
N ASN A 255 -9.94 -18.68 -3.09
CA ASN A 255 -9.53 -19.89 -3.79
C ASN A 255 -8.64 -20.77 -2.90
N ASN A 256 -9.27 -21.73 -2.20
CA ASN A 256 -8.60 -22.72 -1.36
C ASN A 256 -7.93 -23.86 -2.16
N ASP A 257 -8.22 -24.00 -3.45
CA ASP A 257 -7.64 -25.04 -4.31
C ASP A 257 -6.29 -24.61 -4.93
N THR A 258 -5.70 -23.49 -4.48
CA THR A 258 -4.45 -22.98 -5.05
C THR A 258 -3.24 -23.77 -4.53
N ASN A 259 -2.40 -24.26 -5.44
CA ASN A 259 -1.33 -25.21 -5.12
C ASN A 259 -0.13 -24.52 -4.45
N VAL A 260 0.38 -25.10 -3.35
CA VAL A 260 1.62 -24.64 -2.69
C VAL A 260 2.81 -24.61 -3.65
N GLN A 261 2.82 -25.48 -4.66
CA GLN A 261 3.84 -25.50 -5.72
C GLN A 261 3.88 -24.21 -6.57
N ASP A 262 2.77 -23.48 -6.69
CA ASP A 262 2.74 -22.18 -7.37
C ASP A 262 3.55 -21.14 -6.59
N ILE A 263 3.35 -21.09 -5.27
CA ILE A 263 4.10 -20.21 -4.38
C ILE A 263 5.59 -20.57 -4.43
N ILE A 264 5.92 -21.86 -4.27
CA ILE A 264 7.29 -22.38 -4.33
C ILE A 264 7.98 -21.96 -5.63
N SER A 265 7.27 -21.99 -6.76
CA SER A 265 7.79 -21.54 -8.06
C SER A 265 8.06 -20.03 -8.09
N MET A 266 7.12 -19.21 -7.60
CA MET A 266 7.27 -17.75 -7.58
C MET A 266 8.32 -17.24 -6.57
N VAL A 267 8.50 -17.93 -5.44
CA VAL A 267 9.59 -17.65 -4.48
C VAL A 267 10.88 -18.42 -4.82
N GLY A 268 10.96 -19.09 -5.98
CA GLY A 268 12.12 -19.93 -6.36
C GLY A 268 13.44 -19.17 -6.54
N ARG A 269 13.39 -17.84 -6.63
CA ARG A 269 14.55 -16.93 -6.63
C ARG A 269 14.93 -16.40 -5.24
N PHE A 270 14.06 -16.56 -4.24
CA PHE A 270 14.35 -16.23 -2.85
C PHE A 270 15.18 -17.37 -2.23
N ASN A 271 15.69 -17.15 -1.01
CA ASN A 271 16.35 -18.18 -0.23
C ASN A 271 15.48 -19.45 -0.15
N PRO A 272 16.03 -20.67 -0.36
CA PRO A 272 15.25 -21.91 -0.35
C PRO A 272 14.43 -22.16 0.93
N LEU A 273 14.79 -21.52 2.05
CA LEU A 273 14.01 -21.57 3.28
C LEU A 273 12.63 -20.90 3.15
N VAL A 274 12.45 -19.92 2.27
CA VAL A 274 11.13 -19.31 2.00
C VAL A 274 10.20 -20.34 1.35
N ALA A 275 10.67 -21.07 0.33
CA ALA A 275 9.93 -22.17 -0.27
C ALA A 275 9.65 -23.30 0.76
N LYS A 276 10.65 -23.64 1.58
CA LYS A 276 10.54 -24.63 2.67
C LYS A 276 9.50 -24.22 3.73
N LEU A 277 9.33 -22.92 3.99
CA LEU A 277 8.32 -22.38 4.90
C LEU A 277 6.91 -22.55 4.32
N PHE A 278 6.67 -22.14 3.07
CA PHE A 278 5.37 -22.37 2.42
C PHE A 278 5.02 -23.86 2.31
N GLY A 279 6.01 -24.73 2.13
CA GLY A 279 5.88 -26.19 2.16
C GLY A 279 5.37 -26.80 3.48
N LEU A 280 5.33 -26.04 4.59
CA LEU A 280 4.71 -26.47 5.85
C LEU A 280 3.20 -26.19 5.92
N SER A 281 2.62 -25.51 4.91
CA SER A 281 1.22 -25.13 4.92
C SER A 281 0.29 -26.29 4.53
N THR A 282 -0.74 -26.53 5.35
CA THR A 282 -1.82 -27.48 5.03
C THR A 282 -2.96 -26.87 4.22
N SER A 283 -3.04 -25.53 4.15
CA SER A 283 -4.07 -24.81 3.40
C SER A 283 -3.61 -23.40 3.04
N VAL A 284 -3.86 -23.02 1.78
CA VAL A 284 -3.49 -21.74 1.20
C VAL A 284 -4.74 -21.08 0.66
N SER A 285 -4.86 -19.77 0.85
CA SER A 285 -5.91 -18.95 0.24
C SER A 285 -5.29 -17.81 -0.56
N VAL A 286 -5.89 -17.48 -1.71
CA VAL A 286 -5.51 -16.32 -2.54
C VAL A 286 -6.48 -15.16 -2.28
N HIS A 287 -5.91 -13.98 -2.03
CA HIS A 287 -6.62 -12.75 -1.70
C HIS A 287 -6.27 -11.68 -2.73
N LYS A 288 -7.14 -11.46 -3.71
CA LYS A 288 -7.02 -10.33 -4.63
C LYS A 288 -7.02 -9.00 -3.89
N LEU A 289 -6.13 -8.11 -4.30
CA LEU A 289 -6.15 -6.72 -3.85
C LEU A 289 -7.11 -5.93 -4.74
N PHE A 290 -7.92 -5.10 -4.09
CA PHE A 290 -8.86 -4.20 -4.74
C PHE A 290 -8.67 -2.80 -4.18
N ARG A 291 -8.98 -1.78 -4.99
CA ARG A 291 -9.14 -0.40 -4.53
C ARG A 291 -10.53 0.14 -4.89
N ARG A 292 -10.86 1.29 -4.31
CA ARG A 292 -12.00 2.12 -4.70
C ARG A 292 -11.60 3.58 -4.51
N GLU A 293 -11.91 4.42 -5.48
CA GLU A 293 -11.69 5.87 -5.39
C GLU A 293 -12.34 6.46 -4.11
N PRO A 294 -11.67 7.35 -3.35
CA PRO A 294 -12.17 7.82 -2.07
C PRO A 294 -13.51 8.58 -2.17
N LEU A 295 -14.46 8.24 -1.28
CA LEU A 295 -15.87 8.60 -1.49
C LEU A 295 -16.15 10.09 -1.31
N GLU A 296 -17.02 10.64 -2.16
CA GLU A 296 -17.50 12.03 -2.02
C GLU A 296 -18.29 12.25 -0.72
N THR A 297 -18.99 11.23 -0.23
CA THR A 297 -19.65 11.21 1.08
C THR A 297 -19.63 9.78 1.65
N TYR A 298 -19.51 9.68 2.97
CA TYR A 298 -19.64 8.43 3.73
C TYR A 298 -21.02 8.31 4.40
N THR A 299 -21.88 9.32 4.24
CA THR A 299 -23.20 9.38 4.88
C THR A 299 -24.29 9.92 3.95
N ARG A 300 -25.54 9.58 4.26
CA ARG A 300 -26.74 10.15 3.65
C ARG A 300 -27.95 9.95 4.55
N GLY A 301 -28.67 11.02 4.88
CA GLY A 301 -29.93 10.96 5.64
C GLY A 301 -29.74 10.34 7.03
N ARG A 302 -30.08 9.05 7.16
CA ARG A 302 -29.92 8.20 8.35
C ARG A 302 -28.90 7.07 8.18
N ALA A 303 -28.15 7.03 7.07
CA ALA A 303 -27.21 5.96 6.76
C ALA A 303 -25.75 6.44 6.76
N VAL A 304 -24.84 5.58 7.22
CA VAL A 304 -23.38 5.74 7.16
C VAL A 304 -22.74 4.44 6.64
N ILE A 305 -21.63 4.54 5.91
CA ILE A 305 -20.85 3.39 5.43
C ILE A 305 -19.43 3.42 6.00
N ILE A 306 -18.95 2.27 6.49
CA ILE A 306 -17.70 2.13 7.28
C ILE A 306 -16.85 0.94 6.83
N GLY A 307 -15.56 0.95 7.18
CA GLY A 307 -14.58 -0.09 6.83
C GLY A 307 -14.49 -0.34 5.32
N ASP A 308 -14.09 -1.57 4.94
CA ASP A 308 -13.88 -1.98 3.55
C ASP A 308 -15.10 -1.71 2.62
N ALA A 309 -16.32 -1.66 3.17
CA ALA A 309 -17.53 -1.31 2.42
C ALA A 309 -17.43 0.11 1.84
N ALA A 310 -16.86 1.04 2.60
CA ALA A 310 -16.54 2.38 2.15
C ALA A 310 -15.15 2.45 1.51
N HIS A 311 -14.11 2.09 2.27
CA HIS A 311 -12.70 2.27 1.96
C HIS A 311 -11.93 0.94 2.00
N PRO A 312 -11.68 0.31 0.85
CA PRO A 312 -10.66 -0.74 0.75
C PRO A 312 -9.29 -0.12 1.02
N ILE A 313 -8.53 -0.70 1.96
CA ILE A 313 -7.20 -0.23 2.39
C ILE A 313 -6.18 -1.34 2.13
N GLN A 314 -5.05 -1.02 1.47
CA GLN A 314 -4.02 -2.02 1.22
C GLN A 314 -3.30 -2.41 2.52
N PRO A 315 -2.82 -3.67 2.66
CA PRO A 315 -2.17 -4.17 3.88
C PRO A 315 -0.72 -3.67 4.05
N THR A 316 -0.41 -2.45 3.60
CA THR A 316 0.91 -1.79 3.70
C THR A 316 1.14 -1.14 5.05
N HIS A 317 0.15 -0.40 5.57
CA HIS A 317 0.29 0.43 6.77
C HIS A 317 -0.43 -0.12 8.02
N ALA A 318 -0.94 -1.35 7.96
CA ALA A 318 -1.79 -1.98 8.99
C ALA A 318 -3.07 -1.18 9.37
N GLN A 319 -3.50 -0.22 8.56
CA GLN A 319 -4.59 0.70 8.92
C GLN A 319 -6.02 0.23 8.61
N GLY A 320 -6.26 -0.80 7.78
CA GLY A 320 -7.61 -1.13 7.28
C GLY A 320 -8.66 -1.37 8.37
N ALA A 321 -8.48 -2.42 9.18
CA ALA A 321 -9.39 -2.69 10.30
C ALA A 321 -9.29 -1.65 11.43
N VAL A 322 -8.12 -0.99 11.57
CA VAL A 322 -7.91 0.08 12.56
C VAL A 322 -8.78 1.29 12.24
N LEU A 323 -8.88 1.69 10.97
CA LEU A 323 -9.73 2.79 10.53
C LEU A 323 -11.22 2.45 10.73
N ALA A 324 -11.63 1.21 10.45
CA ALA A 324 -13.00 0.75 10.76
C ALA A 324 -13.31 0.74 12.28
N ILE A 325 -12.30 0.57 13.13
CA ILE A 325 -12.40 0.72 14.59
C ILE A 325 -12.44 2.20 15.00
N GLU A 326 -11.66 3.07 14.35
CA GLU A 326 -11.72 4.53 14.56
C GLU A 326 -13.09 5.11 14.21
N GLU A 327 -13.65 4.71 13.07
CA GLU A 327 -15.00 5.08 12.64
C GLU A 327 -16.07 4.69 13.66
N ALA A 328 -15.95 3.49 14.25
CA ALA A 328 -16.82 3.07 15.35
C ALA A 328 -16.70 3.99 16.58
N ALA A 329 -15.49 4.38 16.97
CA ALA A 329 -15.28 5.30 18.09
C ALA A 329 -15.87 6.69 17.83
N ALA A 330 -15.76 7.21 16.62
CA ALA A 330 -16.43 8.46 16.22
C ALA A 330 -17.96 8.34 16.36
N LEU A 331 -18.54 7.18 15.98
CA LEU A 331 -19.96 6.90 16.17
C LEU A 331 -20.36 6.80 17.65
N GLU A 332 -19.51 6.28 18.56
CA GLU A 332 -19.77 6.36 20.00
C GLU A 332 -19.91 7.82 20.45
N VAL A 333 -18.92 8.65 20.13
CA VAL A 333 -18.84 10.04 20.60
C VAL A 333 -19.96 10.91 20.01
N LEU A 334 -20.21 10.85 18.70
CA LEU A 334 -21.23 11.68 18.03
C LEU A 334 -22.66 11.34 18.46
N PHE A 335 -22.96 10.06 18.72
CA PHE A 335 -24.32 9.61 19.05
C PHE A 335 -24.60 9.45 20.55
N LYS A 336 -23.59 9.61 21.42
CA LYS A 336 -23.73 9.62 22.87
C LYS A 336 -24.85 10.57 23.33
N ASP A 337 -25.78 10.03 24.11
CA ASP A 337 -26.95 10.73 24.67
C ASP A 337 -27.91 11.39 23.61
N VAL A 338 -27.78 11.07 22.32
CA VAL A 338 -28.64 11.64 21.25
C VAL A 338 -30.04 11.00 21.29
N GLN A 339 -30.94 11.59 22.07
CA GLN A 339 -32.31 11.09 22.26
C GLN A 339 -33.34 11.52 21.19
N ASN A 340 -32.94 12.27 20.16
CA ASN A 340 -33.80 12.85 19.14
C ASN A 340 -33.32 12.46 17.73
N PRO A 341 -34.01 11.55 17.03
CA PRO A 341 -33.63 11.11 15.67
C PRO A 341 -33.51 12.22 14.63
N LYS A 342 -34.10 13.41 14.86
CA LYS A 342 -33.94 14.57 13.96
C LYS A 342 -32.51 15.14 13.93
N ARG A 343 -31.66 14.79 14.91
CA ARG A 343 -30.24 15.18 14.94
C ARG A 343 -29.32 14.20 14.20
N ILE A 344 -29.84 13.10 13.66
CA ILE A 344 -28.99 12.08 13.03
C ILE A 344 -28.28 12.61 11.78
N PRO A 345 -28.95 13.34 10.85
CA PRO A 345 -28.25 13.98 9.73
C PRO A 345 -27.17 14.99 10.17
N GLU A 346 -27.44 15.76 11.24
CA GLU A 346 -26.47 16.70 11.85
C GLU A 346 -25.23 15.96 12.37
N ARG A 347 -25.39 14.85 13.09
CA ARG A 347 -24.28 14.02 13.56
C ARG A 347 -23.52 13.31 12.44
N LEU A 348 -24.22 12.91 11.38
CA LEU A 348 -23.61 12.29 10.21
C LEU A 348 -22.84 13.27 9.31
N GLU A 349 -23.16 14.57 9.37
CA GLU A 349 -22.34 15.60 8.73
C GLU A 349 -21.05 15.86 9.52
N LEU A 350 -21.11 15.87 10.87
CA LEU A 350 -19.90 15.91 11.70
C LEU A 350 -19.00 14.69 11.46
N TYR A 351 -19.58 13.49 11.36
CA TYR A 351 -18.87 12.27 10.98
C TYR A 351 -18.09 12.43 9.66
N ASN A 352 -18.78 12.90 8.60
CA ASN A 352 -18.18 13.22 7.31
C ASN A 352 -17.01 14.21 7.47
N GLY A 353 -17.20 15.30 8.22
CA GLY A 353 -16.21 16.36 8.42
C GLY A 353 -14.93 15.89 9.11
N ILE A 354 -15.02 14.97 10.07
CA ILE A 354 -13.86 14.39 10.76
C ILE A 354 -13.15 13.37 9.86
N LEU A 355 -13.90 12.38 9.38
CA LEU A 355 -13.31 11.14 8.87
C LEU A 355 -12.99 11.17 7.38
N LYS A 356 -13.69 11.96 6.55
CA LYS A 356 -13.45 11.99 5.10
C LYS A 356 -11.98 12.24 4.76
N ARG A 357 -11.35 13.25 5.36
CA ARG A 357 -9.92 13.58 5.17
C ARG A 357 -9.00 12.46 5.65
N ARG A 358 -9.23 11.93 6.87
CA ARG A 358 -8.48 10.79 7.46
C ARG A 358 -8.54 9.57 6.55
N THR A 359 -9.73 9.17 6.12
CA THR A 359 -9.97 8.02 5.25
C THR A 359 -9.37 8.21 3.88
N HIS A 360 -9.61 9.34 3.21
CA HIS A 360 -9.08 9.64 1.87
C HIS A 360 -7.56 9.51 1.82
N VAL A 361 -6.86 10.15 2.75
CA VAL A 361 -5.40 10.11 2.84
C VAL A 361 -4.89 8.72 3.21
N THR A 362 -5.62 7.97 4.04
CA THR A 362 -5.23 6.59 4.39
C THR A 362 -5.40 5.61 3.22
N GLN A 363 -6.45 5.76 2.40
CA GLN A 363 -6.61 5.00 1.15
C GLN A 363 -5.44 5.28 0.19
N LEU A 364 -5.25 6.56 -0.14
CA LEU A 364 -4.25 7.01 -1.12
C LEU A 364 -2.81 6.66 -0.70
N LEU A 365 -2.45 6.83 0.58
CA LEU A 365 -1.15 6.40 1.11
C LEU A 365 -1.02 4.87 1.18
N SER A 366 -2.11 4.11 1.24
CA SER A 366 -2.02 2.63 1.22
C SER A 366 -1.79 2.07 -0.18
N ASP A 367 -2.40 2.69 -1.21
CA ASP A 367 -2.20 2.38 -2.63
C ASP A 367 -0.85 2.91 -3.18
N ALA A 368 -0.38 4.05 -2.66
CA ALA A 368 0.96 4.56 -2.93
C ALA A 368 2.04 3.64 -2.35
N GLN A 369 2.68 2.84 -3.20
CA GLN A 369 3.77 1.95 -2.79
C GLN A 369 4.99 2.78 -2.33
N PRO A 370 5.60 2.49 -1.16
CA PRO A 370 6.77 3.22 -0.68
C PRO A 370 7.93 3.20 -1.68
N GLY A 371 8.63 4.33 -1.84
CA GLY A 371 9.73 4.47 -2.79
C GLY A 371 9.32 4.76 -4.24
N ILE A 372 8.01 4.75 -4.55
CA ILE A 372 7.48 5.16 -5.86
C ILE A 372 6.73 6.49 -5.71
N SER A 373 7.31 7.57 -6.24
CA SER A 373 6.57 8.83 -6.43
C SER A 373 5.35 8.57 -7.30
N SER A 374 4.18 8.92 -6.79
CA SER A 374 2.90 8.57 -7.42
C SER A 374 1.90 9.70 -7.23
N ASP A 375 1.02 9.91 -8.21
CA ASP A 375 -0.07 10.88 -8.09
C ASP A 375 -0.98 10.59 -6.89
N LEU A 376 -1.06 9.34 -6.43
CA LEU A 376 -1.80 8.98 -5.22
C LEU A 376 -1.17 9.60 -3.97
N ARG A 377 0.17 9.58 -3.85
CA ARG A 377 0.89 10.28 -2.77
C ARG A 377 0.65 11.78 -2.84
N LYS A 378 0.81 12.39 -4.03
CA LYS A 378 0.56 13.82 -4.25
C LYS A 378 -0.87 14.24 -3.92
N ARG A 379 -1.87 13.46 -4.36
CA ARG A 379 -3.29 13.64 -3.99
C ARG A 379 -3.52 13.56 -2.48
N ALA A 380 -2.76 12.72 -1.77
CA ALA A 380 -2.82 12.65 -0.31
C ALA A 380 -2.24 13.92 0.33
N ASP A 381 -1.09 14.39 -0.15
CA ASP A 381 -0.47 15.66 0.28
C ASP A 381 -1.40 16.86 -0.02
N ASP A 382 -2.06 16.90 -1.18
CA ASP A 382 -3.04 17.95 -1.54
C ASP A 382 -4.28 17.96 -0.62
N ILE A 383 -4.75 16.79 -0.16
CA ILE A 383 -5.92 16.66 0.73
C ILE A 383 -5.56 16.96 2.19
N TRP A 384 -4.32 16.70 2.61
CA TRP A 384 -3.87 16.96 3.98
C TRP A 384 -3.24 18.35 4.15
N GLY A 385 -2.54 18.86 3.14
CA GLY A 385 -1.57 19.93 3.31
C GLY A 385 -0.38 19.48 4.16
N GLU A 386 0.24 20.43 4.85
CA GLU A 386 1.43 20.17 5.67
C GLU A 386 1.21 19.10 6.76
N GLY A 387 2.25 18.29 7.03
CA GLY A 387 2.28 17.35 8.14
C GLY A 387 2.04 15.87 7.80
N ILE A 388 1.98 15.48 6.51
CA ILE A 388 2.28 14.07 6.15
C ILE A 388 3.78 13.82 6.33
N PHE A 389 4.14 12.58 6.68
CA PHE A 389 5.53 12.12 6.76
C PHE A 389 6.30 12.31 5.44
N PRO A 390 7.64 12.44 5.47
CA PRO A 390 8.48 12.61 4.28
C PRO A 390 8.24 11.53 3.20
N PRO A 391 8.30 11.83 1.89
CA PRO A 391 8.04 10.86 0.82
C PRO A 391 8.96 9.62 0.81
N ASP A 392 10.13 9.75 1.42
CA ASP A 392 11.17 8.72 1.57
C ASP A 392 11.01 7.84 2.82
N ALA A 393 10.08 8.17 3.72
CA ALA A 393 9.88 7.40 4.94
C ALA A 393 9.37 5.98 4.62
N MET A 394 10.16 4.96 4.97
CA MET A 394 9.79 3.56 4.74
C MET A 394 8.68 3.09 5.70
N ASN A 395 7.93 2.05 5.30
CA ASN A 395 6.85 1.46 6.11
C ASN A 395 7.28 1.20 7.56
N PHE A 396 6.42 1.61 8.50
CA PHE A 396 6.61 1.50 9.95
C PHE A 396 7.79 2.28 10.57
N THR A 397 8.53 3.09 9.81
CA THR A 397 9.51 4.03 10.39
C THR A 397 8.84 5.11 11.26
N LYS A 398 9.58 5.74 12.18
CA LYS A 398 8.99 6.67 13.16
C LYS A 398 8.10 7.77 12.53
N PRO A 399 8.42 8.43 11.40
CA PRO A 399 7.53 9.43 10.81
C PRO A 399 6.14 8.86 10.41
N ILE A 400 6.10 7.63 9.89
CA ILE A 400 4.84 6.94 9.57
C ILE A 400 4.09 6.53 10.85
N ARG A 401 4.81 6.07 11.88
CA ARG A 401 4.21 5.78 13.20
C ARG A 401 3.63 7.04 13.83
N ASP A 402 4.34 8.16 13.80
CA ASP A 402 3.89 9.44 14.34
C ASP A 402 2.63 9.94 13.64
N PHE A 403 2.56 9.81 12.31
CA PHE A 403 1.38 10.19 11.53
C PHE A 403 0.14 9.34 11.85
N PHE A 404 0.27 8.01 11.89
CA PHE A 404 -0.88 7.11 12.07
C PHE A 404 -1.22 6.84 13.54
N TYR A 405 -0.23 6.61 14.42
CA TYR A 405 -0.45 6.04 15.75
C TYR A 405 -0.74 7.10 16.82
N SER A 406 -0.32 8.35 16.58
CA SER A 406 -0.69 9.49 17.44
C SER A 406 -2.14 9.95 17.24
N TRP A 407 -2.81 9.53 16.16
CA TRP A 407 -4.17 9.95 15.84
C TRP A 407 -5.18 9.51 16.91
N ASP A 408 -5.95 10.47 17.41
CA ASP A 408 -6.98 10.27 18.43
C ASP A 408 -8.34 10.71 17.88
N ILE A 409 -9.04 9.74 17.28
CA ILE A 409 -10.35 9.95 16.68
C ILE A 409 -11.43 10.34 17.71
N MET A 410 -11.30 9.91 18.97
CA MET A 410 -12.29 10.23 20.00
C MET A 410 -12.17 11.71 20.35
N LYS A 411 -10.94 12.19 20.53
CA LYS A 411 -10.66 13.61 20.72
C LYS A 411 -11.06 14.48 19.53
N GLU A 412 -10.83 14.05 18.28
CA GLU A 412 -11.32 14.82 17.12
C GLU A 412 -12.86 14.81 17.00
N ALA A 413 -13.52 13.72 17.39
CA ALA A 413 -14.98 13.69 17.50
C ALA A 413 -15.51 14.59 18.62
N GLU A 414 -14.83 14.67 19.78
CA GLU A 414 -15.15 15.64 20.84
C GLU A 414 -14.91 17.09 20.39
N ASN A 415 -13.80 17.36 19.69
CA ASN A 415 -13.48 18.67 19.10
C ASN A 415 -14.50 19.12 18.03
N ALA A 416 -15.17 18.18 17.35
CA ALA A 416 -16.24 18.45 16.40
C ALA A 416 -17.60 18.71 17.08
N LEU A 417 -17.74 18.39 18.36
CA LEU A 417 -18.94 18.66 19.17
C LEU A 417 -18.90 20.00 19.92
N ASP A 418 -17.76 20.69 19.95
CA ASP A 418 -17.59 21.98 20.64
C ASP A 418 -18.22 23.16 19.87
N PRO A 419 -19.28 23.82 20.40
CA PRO A 419 -19.90 24.99 19.76
C PRO A 419 -18.95 26.18 19.56
N ALA A 420 -17.83 26.25 20.29
CA ALA A 420 -16.83 27.29 20.08
C ALA A 420 -16.19 27.20 18.68
N ARG A 421 -16.04 25.98 18.13
CA ARG A 421 -15.48 25.76 16.78
C ARG A 421 -16.49 26.09 15.67
N GLU A 422 -17.79 25.86 15.89
CA GLU A 422 -18.86 26.31 14.98
C GLU A 422 -18.83 27.83 14.77
N MET A 423 -18.71 28.61 15.85
CA MET A 423 -18.66 30.08 15.77
C MET A 423 -17.43 30.58 15.00
N ILE A 424 -16.28 29.91 15.11
CA ILE A 424 -15.07 30.28 14.35
C ILE A 424 -15.32 30.06 12.85
N SER A 425 -15.87 28.90 12.46
CA SER A 425 -16.21 28.59 11.06
C SER A 425 -17.20 29.61 10.47
N GLN A 426 -18.29 29.91 11.19
CA GLN A 426 -19.26 30.91 10.76
C GLN A 426 -18.66 32.33 10.68
N THR A 427 -17.73 32.69 11.59
CA THR A 427 -17.05 33.99 11.56
C THR A 427 -16.20 34.15 10.29
N TYR A 428 -15.47 33.12 9.87
CA TYR A 428 -14.72 33.16 8.60
C TYR A 428 -15.64 33.25 7.38
N ILE A 429 -16.75 32.51 7.35
CA ILE A 429 -17.72 32.56 6.24
C ILE A 429 -18.36 33.96 6.15
N VAL A 430 -18.79 34.54 7.28
CA VAL A 430 -19.35 35.90 7.32
C VAL A 430 -18.30 36.95 6.93
N ALA A 431 -17.03 36.79 7.34
CA ALA A 431 -15.94 37.67 6.93
C ALA A 431 -15.69 37.61 5.41
N PHE A 432 -15.68 36.42 4.80
CA PHE A 432 -15.55 36.25 3.35
C PHE A 432 -16.71 36.88 2.58
N ILE A 433 -17.95 36.64 2.99
CA ILE A 433 -19.14 37.23 2.36
C ILE A 433 -19.12 38.76 2.49
N THR A 434 -18.72 39.28 3.65
CA THR A 434 -18.59 40.73 3.87
C THR A 434 -17.48 41.33 3.02
N ALA A 435 -16.33 40.66 2.88
CA ALA A 435 -15.24 41.10 2.01
C ALA A 435 -15.67 41.19 0.54
N TYR A 436 -16.40 40.20 0.04
CA TYR A 436 -16.97 40.22 -1.33
C TYR A 436 -17.99 41.35 -1.52
N LEU A 437 -18.87 41.59 -0.56
CA LEU A 437 -19.86 42.68 -0.62
C LEU A 437 -19.21 44.08 -0.57
N VAL A 438 -18.15 44.25 0.21
CA VAL A 438 -17.38 45.52 0.25
C VAL A 438 -16.62 45.73 -1.07
N ALA A 439 -15.94 44.70 -1.58
CA ALA A 439 -15.20 44.75 -2.85
C ALA A 439 -16.11 45.05 -4.06
N GLY A 440 -17.35 44.54 -4.06
CA GLY A 440 -18.32 44.77 -5.14
C GLY A 440 -18.87 46.20 -5.25
N SER A 441 -18.55 47.11 -4.32
CA SER A 441 -19.20 48.44 -4.23
C SER A 441 -18.40 49.61 -4.81
N GLN A 442 -17.15 49.42 -5.26
CA GLN A 442 -16.24 50.50 -5.67
C GLN A 442 -15.85 50.44 -7.15
N ALA A 443 -16.83 50.58 -8.04
CA ALA A 443 -16.64 50.66 -9.49
C ALA A 443 -17.32 51.92 -10.08
N GLY A 444 -16.61 53.05 -10.07
CA GLY A 444 -17.04 54.33 -10.67
C GLY A 444 -15.89 55.00 -11.45
N PRO A 445 -16.12 55.63 -12.61
CA PRO A 445 -15.04 55.84 -13.59
C PRO A 445 -14.22 57.14 -13.47
N CYS A 446 -12.90 56.96 -13.51
CA CYS A 446 -11.87 57.80 -14.17
C CYS A 446 -11.82 59.33 -13.95
N LYS A 447 -10.72 59.80 -13.31
CA LYS A 447 -9.78 60.78 -13.90
C LYS A 447 -8.42 60.83 -13.15
N PRO A 448 -7.31 61.29 -13.78
CA PRO A 448 -5.95 61.14 -13.23
C PRO A 448 -5.31 62.45 -12.72
N SER A 449 -4.33 62.36 -11.80
CA SER A 449 -3.12 63.23 -11.78
C SER A 449 -2.09 62.84 -10.69
N SER A 450 -0.80 63.06 -11.00
CA SER A 450 0.34 63.46 -10.13
C SER A 450 0.78 62.61 -8.91
N ARG A 451 2.06 62.21 -8.94
CA ARG A 451 2.91 61.81 -7.78
C ARG A 451 2.94 62.86 -6.66
N ILE A 452 3.04 62.40 -5.42
CA ILE A 452 4.10 62.84 -4.47
C ILE A 452 4.71 61.57 -3.84
N THR A 453 6.01 61.59 -3.54
CA THR A 453 6.75 60.53 -2.84
C THR A 453 6.99 60.92 -1.39
N GLU A 454 6.68 60.03 -0.44
CA GLU A 454 7.33 60.04 0.88
C GLU A 454 7.29 58.64 1.51
N SER A 455 8.19 58.37 2.46
CA SER A 455 8.48 57.02 2.96
C SER A 455 8.62 56.98 4.48
N LEU A 456 7.83 56.13 5.15
CA LEU A 456 8.09 55.62 6.50
C LEU A 456 7.56 54.17 6.56
N VAL A 457 8.44 53.19 6.80
CA VAL A 457 8.82 52.64 8.12
C VAL A 457 7.69 51.82 8.75
N THR A 458 7.88 50.50 8.75
CA THR A 458 7.15 49.53 9.58
C THR A 458 7.57 49.67 11.04
N SER A 459 6.63 49.53 11.96
CA SER A 459 6.88 49.51 13.41
C SER A 459 6.32 48.25 14.04
N ASP A 460 7.20 47.35 14.50
CA ASP A 460 6.81 46.20 15.30
C ASP A 460 6.25 46.63 16.67
N VAL A 461 5.23 45.92 17.15
CA VAL A 461 4.73 46.05 18.53
C VAL A 461 4.70 44.67 19.17
N SER A 462 5.75 44.34 19.90
CA SER A 462 5.75 43.25 20.86
C SER A 462 5.27 43.76 22.22
N THR A 463 4.39 43.01 22.90
CA THR A 463 4.13 43.21 24.33
C THR A 463 3.89 41.88 25.03
N THR A 464 4.59 41.66 26.14
CA THR A 464 4.55 40.45 26.97
C THR A 464 3.55 40.59 28.13
N ILE A 465 3.14 39.47 28.74
CA ILE A 465 2.81 39.21 30.17
C ILE A 465 1.97 37.90 30.22
N GLY A 466 2.19 36.96 31.14
CA GLY A 466 3.23 36.87 32.17
C GLY A 466 3.14 35.53 32.91
N SER A 467 4.22 35.12 33.58
CA SER A 467 4.30 33.85 34.29
C SER A 467 3.75 33.91 35.72
N ALA A 468 3.20 32.79 36.20
CA ALA A 468 2.87 32.55 37.60
C ALA A 468 3.60 31.29 38.09
N THR A 469 4.19 31.36 39.29
CA THR A 469 4.98 30.26 39.88
C THR A 469 4.31 29.76 41.15
N ALA A 470 4.15 28.45 41.28
CA ALA A 470 3.78 27.78 42.53
C ALA A 470 4.71 26.59 42.77
N THR A 471 5.26 26.49 43.98
CA THR A 471 6.20 25.45 44.39
C THR A 471 5.49 24.32 45.14
N SER A 472 5.87 23.08 44.87
CA SER A 472 5.74 21.96 45.82
C SER A 472 7.00 21.09 45.80
N SER A 473 7.27 20.44 46.93
CA SER A 473 8.49 19.66 47.18
C SER A 473 8.33 18.19 46.81
N VAL A 474 9.43 17.56 46.36
CA VAL A 474 9.52 16.11 46.23
C VAL A 474 9.91 15.52 47.58
N GLU A 475 9.08 14.63 48.15
CA GLU A 475 9.46 13.77 49.27
C GLU A 475 9.76 12.35 48.77
N THR A 476 10.97 11.86 49.01
CA THR A 476 11.41 10.51 48.64
C THR A 476 10.94 9.51 49.69
N THR A 477 9.94 8.69 49.36
CA THR A 477 9.51 7.59 50.24
C THR A 477 10.06 6.25 49.75
N THR A 478 11.12 5.76 50.38
CA THR A 478 11.59 4.38 50.21
C THR A 478 10.80 3.44 51.13
N VAL A 479 10.24 2.37 50.55
CA VAL A 479 9.72 1.22 51.29
C VAL A 479 10.43 -0.02 50.78
N ALA A 480 10.86 -0.90 51.68
CA ALA A 480 11.67 -2.07 51.38
C ALA A 480 10.98 -3.37 51.82
N SER A 481 11.47 -4.50 51.29
CA SER A 481 11.08 -5.87 51.64
C SER A 481 9.65 -6.30 51.24
N SER A 482 9.31 -7.59 51.12
CA SER A 482 10.08 -8.80 51.45
C SER A 482 9.87 -9.96 50.47
N SER A 483 10.89 -10.83 50.41
CA SER A 483 10.94 -12.16 49.79
C SER A 483 9.67 -13.03 49.84
N THR A 484 9.50 -13.86 48.79
CA THR A 484 9.48 -15.33 48.99
C THR A 484 10.03 -16.06 47.77
N TYR A 485 11.04 -16.92 47.97
CA TYR A 485 11.32 -18.03 47.06
C TYR A 485 10.42 -19.22 47.45
N LEU A 486 9.89 -19.93 46.47
CA LEU A 486 9.33 -21.27 46.66
C LEU A 486 9.71 -22.15 45.46
N SER A 487 10.81 -22.87 45.62
CA SER A 487 11.17 -24.02 44.79
C SER A 487 10.30 -25.21 45.15
N ASN A 488 9.98 -26.05 44.16
CA ASN A 488 9.96 -27.49 44.34
C ASN A 488 10.24 -28.18 43.00
N GLU A 489 11.17 -29.12 43.02
CA GLU A 489 11.35 -30.11 41.96
C GLU A 489 10.33 -31.25 42.18
N GLU A 490 10.00 -32.00 41.14
CA GLU A 490 10.39 -33.43 41.13
C GLU A 490 10.32 -34.02 39.71
N SER A 491 11.06 -35.11 39.50
CA SER A 491 11.22 -35.78 38.21
C SER A 491 10.36 -37.03 38.09
N SER A 492 10.00 -37.43 36.87
CA SER A 492 9.84 -38.85 36.57
C SER A 492 10.26 -39.19 35.14
N VAL A 493 11.05 -40.25 35.01
CA VAL A 493 11.49 -40.84 33.73
C VAL A 493 10.75 -42.15 33.54
N ILE A 494 10.29 -42.44 32.32
CA ILE A 494 9.90 -43.79 31.91
C ILE A 494 10.64 -44.13 30.62
N ILE A 495 11.28 -45.29 30.61
CA ILE A 495 11.94 -45.91 29.45
C ILE A 495 11.22 -47.22 29.15
N THR A 496 10.88 -47.47 27.89
CA THR A 496 10.63 -48.82 27.36
C THR A 496 11.15 -48.90 25.92
N GLU A 497 12.01 -49.88 25.66
CA GLU A 497 12.58 -50.16 24.35
C GLU A 497 11.67 -51.04 23.46
N SER A 498 12.16 -51.30 22.23
CA SER A 498 11.98 -52.51 21.39
C SER A 498 11.10 -52.38 20.13
N VAL A 499 11.38 -53.08 19.01
CA VAL A 499 12.63 -53.73 18.51
C VAL A 499 12.56 -53.84 16.97
N SER A 500 13.74 -53.85 16.33
CA SER A 500 14.07 -54.26 14.94
C SER A 500 13.02 -54.96 14.05
N SER A 501 12.94 -54.51 12.78
CA SER A 501 13.17 -55.43 11.64
C SER A 501 13.74 -54.73 10.40
N THR A 502 14.72 -55.37 9.76
CA THR A 502 15.27 -55.04 8.44
C THR A 502 14.60 -55.88 7.35
N GLU A 503 14.55 -55.39 6.10
CA GLU A 503 14.99 -56.20 4.95
C GLU A 503 15.28 -55.36 3.69
N THR A 504 15.81 -56.01 2.65
CA THR A 504 16.61 -55.39 1.58
C THR A 504 16.24 -55.92 0.20
N SER A 505 16.05 -55.07 -0.81
CA SER A 505 16.15 -55.48 -2.22
C SER A 505 16.36 -54.34 -3.24
N LEU A 506 17.54 -54.36 -3.87
CA LEU A 506 17.82 -54.00 -5.27
C LEU A 506 18.16 -55.32 -6.00
N PRO A 507 18.40 -55.39 -7.34
CA PRO A 507 18.07 -54.47 -8.44
C PRO A 507 17.32 -55.19 -9.60
N SER A 508 17.10 -54.52 -10.74
CA SER A 508 17.22 -55.17 -12.07
C SER A 508 17.28 -54.13 -13.22
N GLU A 509 18.19 -54.35 -14.18
CA GLU A 509 18.27 -53.62 -15.45
C GLU A 509 17.37 -54.29 -16.52
N GLU A 510 16.98 -53.58 -17.58
CA GLU A 510 17.55 -53.76 -18.94
C GLU A 510 16.82 -52.98 -20.05
N THR A 511 17.52 -52.79 -21.16
CA THR A 511 17.10 -52.11 -22.41
C THR A 511 16.35 -53.01 -23.39
N SER A 512 15.53 -52.44 -24.29
CA SER A 512 15.62 -52.71 -25.75
C SER A 512 14.69 -51.86 -26.64
N THR A 513 15.04 -51.80 -27.94
CA THR A 513 14.42 -50.94 -28.98
C THR A 513 13.89 -51.73 -30.20
N THR A 514 12.81 -51.28 -30.83
CA THR A 514 12.52 -51.36 -32.30
C THR A 514 11.25 -50.50 -32.59
N ALA A 515 11.20 -49.56 -33.53
CA ALA A 515 11.13 -49.64 -35.02
C ALA A 515 9.71 -50.03 -35.55
N LEU A 516 9.20 -49.67 -36.75
CA LEU A 516 9.77 -49.00 -37.96
C LEU A 516 8.63 -48.51 -38.92
N SER A 517 8.74 -47.35 -39.58
CA SER A 517 8.14 -46.96 -40.91
C SER A 517 8.50 -45.50 -41.24
N THR A 518 9.30 -45.10 -42.26
CA THR A 518 9.14 -45.09 -43.74
C THR A 518 7.92 -44.32 -44.26
N THR A 519 7.99 -43.39 -45.23
CA THR A 519 9.09 -42.64 -45.93
C THR A 519 8.51 -41.29 -46.47
N GLU A 520 9.14 -40.36 -47.22
CA GLU A 520 10.42 -40.25 -47.99
C GLU A 520 11.09 -38.86 -47.71
N GLY A 521 11.80 -38.04 -48.52
CA GLY A 521 12.21 -37.94 -49.94
C GLY A 521 11.65 -36.66 -50.61
N THR A 522 12.37 -35.73 -51.30
CA THR A 522 13.81 -35.42 -51.61
C THR A 522 13.83 -34.03 -52.31
N THR A 523 14.86 -33.18 -52.57
CA THR A 523 16.35 -33.03 -52.51
C THR A 523 16.68 -31.60 -51.93
N THR A 524 17.87 -31.09 -51.55
CA THR A 524 19.28 -31.00 -52.10
C THR A 524 19.43 -30.22 -53.44
N GLU A 525 20.43 -29.35 -53.71
CA GLU A 525 21.73 -29.03 -53.04
C GLU A 525 22.39 -27.68 -53.53
N ILE A 526 23.34 -27.10 -52.74
CA ILE A 526 24.66 -26.42 -53.08
C ILE A 526 24.83 -25.50 -54.34
N ALA A 527 25.66 -24.42 -54.43
CA ALA A 527 26.34 -23.46 -53.51
C ALA A 527 27.07 -22.32 -54.33
N THR A 528 27.90 -21.51 -53.64
CA THR A 528 28.89 -20.44 -54.05
C THR A 528 29.66 -20.60 -55.39
N THR A 529 30.29 -19.61 -56.07
CA THR A 529 30.94 -18.31 -55.69
C THR A 529 31.32 -17.44 -56.93
N THR A 530 31.51 -16.10 -56.78
CA THR A 530 32.37 -15.11 -57.56
C THR A 530 32.39 -15.10 -59.13
N GLU A 531 32.79 -14.06 -59.90
CA GLU A 531 33.33 -12.69 -59.68
C GLU A 531 32.89 -11.73 -60.84
N ALA A 532 33.42 -10.49 -60.90
CA ALA A 532 32.88 -9.34 -61.64
C ALA A 532 33.31 -9.14 -63.11
N VAL A 533 32.53 -8.32 -63.84
CA VAL A 533 32.94 -7.61 -65.09
C VAL A 533 32.43 -6.15 -65.05
N THR A 534 33.27 -5.21 -65.46
CA THR A 534 33.06 -3.75 -65.33
C THR A 534 32.24 -3.13 -66.47
N ALA A 535 31.37 -2.16 -66.17
CA ALA A 535 30.76 -1.25 -67.16
C ALA A 535 30.62 0.19 -66.64
N THR A 536 30.79 1.17 -67.52
CA THR A 536 30.98 2.61 -67.23
C THR A 536 29.75 3.31 -66.64
N ALA A 537 29.98 4.24 -65.72
CA ALA A 537 28.94 5.07 -65.12
C ALA A 537 28.28 6.05 -66.10
N THR A 538 27.00 6.34 -65.86
CA THR A 538 26.35 7.60 -66.23
C THR A 538 25.72 8.19 -64.97
N THR A 539 26.07 9.42 -64.63
CA THR A 539 25.70 10.02 -63.34
C THR A 539 24.24 10.46 -63.33
N THR A 540 23.41 9.76 -62.55
CA THR A 540 22.10 10.26 -62.14
C THR A 540 22.10 10.34 -60.62
N THR A 541 22.21 11.56 -60.08
CA THR A 541 22.18 11.78 -58.63
C THR A 541 20.73 11.64 -58.15
N SER A 542 20.34 10.43 -57.77
CA SER A 542 19.22 10.25 -56.85
C SER A 542 19.72 10.58 -55.45
N GLU A 543 19.31 11.73 -54.92
CA GLU A 543 19.35 11.93 -53.47
C GLU A 543 18.46 10.84 -52.85
N GLU A 544 19.01 10.09 -51.88
CA GLU A 544 18.17 9.22 -51.06
C GLU A 544 17.18 10.10 -50.29
N PRO A 545 15.91 9.69 -50.14
CA PRO A 545 14.97 10.41 -49.29
C PRO A 545 15.49 10.37 -47.87
N SER A 546 15.95 11.52 -47.36
CA SER A 546 16.59 11.61 -46.05
C SER A 546 15.60 11.23 -44.94
N THR A 547 15.69 9.99 -44.48
CA THR A 547 14.98 9.50 -43.32
C THR A 547 15.45 10.29 -42.10
N ILE A 548 14.59 11.18 -41.62
CA ILE A 548 14.84 11.93 -40.39
C ILE A 548 14.96 10.88 -39.27
N PRO A 549 16.11 10.78 -38.57
CA PRO A 549 16.29 9.78 -37.55
C PRO A 549 15.30 10.04 -36.40
N PHE A 550 14.77 8.97 -35.82
CA PHE A 550 13.72 9.05 -34.80
C PHE A 550 14.18 9.82 -33.55
N ILE A 551 15.48 9.81 -33.28
CA ILE A 551 16.16 10.62 -32.26
C ILE A 551 17.33 11.42 -32.88
N GLY A 552 17.64 12.57 -32.30
CA GLY A 552 18.88 13.33 -32.55
C GLY A 552 19.86 13.21 -31.39
N ASN A 553 21.13 13.55 -31.62
CA ASN A 553 22.19 13.59 -30.60
C ASN A 553 22.30 12.30 -29.74
N GLY A 554 22.12 11.12 -30.34
CA GLY A 554 22.19 9.84 -29.63
C GLY A 554 23.61 9.45 -29.17
N GLY A 555 24.64 10.01 -29.80
CA GLY A 555 26.05 9.84 -29.41
C GLY A 555 26.68 11.06 -28.74
N PHE A 556 25.88 12.01 -28.26
CA PHE A 556 26.28 13.18 -27.44
C PHE A 556 27.46 14.06 -27.96
N ASP A 557 27.82 13.93 -29.24
CA ASP A 557 28.95 14.59 -29.91
C ASP A 557 28.65 16.03 -30.40
N ASP A 558 27.50 16.63 -30.11
CA ASP A 558 27.03 17.85 -30.80
C ASP A 558 27.94 19.07 -30.60
N TYR A 559 28.13 19.83 -31.68
CA TYR A 559 29.22 20.79 -31.88
C TYR A 559 29.19 22.03 -30.96
N ASP A 560 28.08 22.27 -30.26
CA ASP A 560 27.91 23.37 -29.30
C ASP A 560 28.01 22.89 -27.83
N SER A 561 28.56 21.68 -27.60
CA SER A 561 28.69 21.04 -26.27
C SER A 561 27.35 20.86 -25.52
N SER A 562 26.27 20.57 -26.26
CA SER A 562 24.90 20.52 -25.73
C SER A 562 24.36 19.10 -25.65
N ILE A 563 23.58 18.86 -24.60
CA ILE A 563 22.76 17.65 -24.40
C ILE A 563 21.45 17.67 -25.20
N GLU A 564 20.98 18.84 -25.66
CA GLU A 564 19.72 18.92 -26.40
C GLU A 564 19.77 18.00 -27.65
N PRO A 565 18.66 17.35 -28.01
CA PRO A 565 17.31 17.48 -27.44
C PRO A 565 17.01 16.57 -26.23
N TRP A 566 18.00 15.93 -25.61
CA TRP A 566 17.79 15.18 -24.37
C TRP A 566 17.51 16.11 -23.19
N ARG A 567 16.58 15.69 -22.33
CA ARG A 567 16.16 16.45 -21.15
C ARG A 567 16.08 15.56 -19.93
N LYS A 568 16.30 16.18 -18.77
CA LYS A 568 16.07 15.57 -17.45
C LYS A 568 14.59 15.21 -17.32
N TYR A 569 14.30 13.99 -16.86
CA TYR A 569 12.95 13.47 -16.68
C TYR A 569 12.85 12.84 -15.27
N GLY A 570 12.03 13.44 -14.41
CA GLY A 570 12.12 13.23 -12.97
C GLY A 570 13.36 13.89 -12.35
N ASP A 571 13.75 13.43 -11.17
CA ASP A 571 14.65 14.13 -10.24
C ASP A 571 16.15 13.97 -10.53
N VAL A 572 16.57 14.08 -11.79
CA VAL A 572 18.00 14.23 -12.14
C VAL A 572 18.47 15.63 -11.74
N ASP A 573 19.59 15.76 -11.02
CA ASP A 573 20.16 17.08 -10.68
C ASP A 573 20.83 17.73 -11.89
N ALA A 574 21.83 17.06 -12.47
CA ALA A 574 22.58 17.54 -13.62
C ALA A 574 22.62 16.50 -14.74
N LEU A 575 22.51 17.01 -15.97
CA LEU A 575 22.75 16.29 -17.21
C LEU A 575 23.70 17.16 -18.03
N SER A 576 24.84 16.60 -18.41
CA SER A 576 25.97 17.34 -19.00
C SER A 576 26.72 16.47 -20.02
N ILE A 577 27.55 17.08 -20.86
CA ILE A 577 28.49 16.36 -21.71
C ILE A 577 29.79 16.12 -20.91
N ASP A 578 30.27 14.87 -20.94
CA ASP A 578 31.55 14.46 -20.36
C ASP A 578 32.55 14.19 -21.48
N SER A 579 33.66 14.94 -21.46
CA SER A 579 34.73 14.86 -22.45
C SER A 579 35.80 13.82 -22.14
N ASP A 580 35.85 13.34 -20.90
CA ASP A 580 36.92 12.49 -20.37
C ASP A 580 36.47 11.01 -20.36
N ILE A 581 35.19 10.76 -20.10
CA ILE A 581 34.56 9.43 -20.22
C ILE A 581 33.85 9.30 -21.57
N LYS A 582 34.30 8.31 -22.36
CA LYS A 582 33.97 8.16 -23.79
C LYS A 582 33.59 6.71 -24.15
N HIS A 583 32.59 6.51 -25.01
CA HIS A 583 32.38 5.25 -25.74
C HIS A 583 32.80 5.44 -27.21
N ASP A 584 33.45 4.45 -27.83
CA ASP A 584 33.94 4.51 -29.24
C ASP A 584 34.67 5.81 -29.68
N GLY A 585 35.24 6.55 -28.73
CA GLY A 585 35.90 7.84 -28.94
C GLY A 585 34.99 9.08 -28.91
N ARG A 586 33.67 8.91 -28.81
CA ARG A 586 32.62 9.95 -28.70
C ARG A 586 32.60 10.61 -27.32
N TYR A 587 31.80 11.65 -27.14
CA TYR A 587 31.50 12.16 -25.79
C TYR A 587 30.27 11.45 -25.20
N SER A 588 30.17 11.37 -23.87
CA SER A 588 29.03 10.75 -23.19
C SER A 588 28.15 11.77 -22.48
N ALA A 589 26.86 11.47 -22.35
CA ALA A 589 25.99 12.17 -21.41
C ALA A 589 26.27 11.68 -19.99
N ARG A 590 26.63 12.61 -19.12
CA ARG A 590 26.89 12.40 -17.70
C ARG A 590 25.70 12.89 -16.88
N ILE A 591 25.05 11.95 -16.23
CA ILE A 591 23.98 12.16 -15.24
C ILE A 591 24.65 12.22 -13.86
N GLU A 592 24.39 13.30 -13.10
CA GLU A 592 24.75 13.39 -11.67
C GLU A 592 23.47 13.40 -10.81
N ILE A 593 23.51 12.65 -9.70
CA ILE A 593 22.46 12.54 -8.70
C ILE A 593 23.04 12.87 -7.32
N LEU A 594 22.40 13.79 -6.58
CA LEU A 594 22.91 14.44 -5.37
C LEU A 594 21.96 14.33 -4.15
N GLY A 595 21.61 13.11 -3.76
CA GLY A 595 21.00 12.83 -2.45
C GLY A 595 19.48 12.78 -2.44
N HIS A 596 18.86 12.41 -3.57
CA HIS A 596 17.42 12.21 -3.69
C HIS A 596 16.99 10.80 -3.25
N SER A 597 15.72 10.64 -2.92
CA SER A 597 15.15 9.40 -2.38
C SER A 597 14.51 8.48 -3.42
N LEU A 598 14.44 8.89 -4.70
CA LEU A 598 14.06 7.98 -5.76
C LEU A 598 15.16 6.95 -6.01
N LEU A 599 14.78 5.72 -6.35
CA LEU A 599 15.75 4.73 -6.82
C LEU A 599 16.09 4.94 -8.30
N GLN A 600 15.10 5.34 -9.13
CA GLN A 600 15.25 5.52 -10.58
C GLN A 600 15.23 6.99 -11.00
N TYR A 601 16.14 7.35 -11.89
CA TYR A 601 16.32 8.67 -12.50
C TYR A 601 16.35 8.51 -14.01
N SER A 602 15.84 9.47 -14.79
CA SER A 602 15.71 9.27 -16.24
C SER A 602 16.09 10.47 -17.08
N ILE A 603 16.50 10.20 -18.32
CA ILE A 603 16.64 11.18 -19.40
C ILE A 603 15.69 10.81 -20.54
N ALA A 604 15.05 11.80 -21.14
CA ALA A 604 14.02 11.62 -22.15
C ALA A 604 14.30 12.44 -23.41
N GLN A 605 13.87 11.93 -24.56
CA GLN A 605 13.86 12.64 -25.83
C GLN A 605 12.54 12.43 -26.58
N PRO A 606 11.86 13.50 -27.05
CA PRO A 606 10.68 13.35 -27.90
C PRO A 606 11.05 12.79 -29.28
N LEU A 607 10.29 11.81 -29.75
CA LEU A 607 10.53 11.17 -31.05
C LEU A 607 10.21 12.12 -32.22
N ARG A 608 11.05 12.10 -33.24
CA ARG A 608 11.08 13.09 -34.35
C ARG A 608 10.71 12.52 -35.73
N GLY A 609 10.81 11.21 -35.90
CA GLY A 609 10.43 10.51 -37.15
C GLY A 609 8.97 10.06 -37.13
N SER A 610 8.42 9.72 -38.29
CA SER A 610 7.05 9.23 -38.43
C SER A 610 6.88 7.83 -37.84
N ILE A 611 6.41 7.74 -36.60
CA ILE A 611 6.06 6.47 -35.95
C ILE A 611 4.85 5.85 -36.66
N THR A 612 4.89 4.53 -36.87
CA THR A 612 3.89 3.77 -37.62
C THR A 612 3.27 2.69 -36.71
N ALA A 613 1.94 2.62 -36.69
CA ALA A 613 1.22 1.69 -35.83
C ALA A 613 1.56 0.23 -36.15
N GLY A 614 1.85 -0.57 -35.12
CA GLY A 614 2.18 -2.00 -35.24
C GLY A 614 3.59 -2.32 -35.77
N VAL A 615 4.44 -1.32 -36.00
CA VAL A 615 5.87 -1.54 -36.28
C VAL A 615 6.63 -1.74 -34.96
N THR A 616 7.52 -2.74 -34.92
CA THR A 616 8.43 -2.96 -33.80
C THR A 616 9.69 -2.11 -33.99
N TYR A 617 9.93 -1.22 -33.04
CA TYR A 617 11.13 -0.38 -32.97
C TYR A 617 12.14 -1.01 -32.03
N THR A 618 13.41 -1.02 -32.43
CA THR A 618 14.54 -1.38 -31.55
C THR A 618 15.11 -0.12 -30.92
N MET A 619 15.37 -0.18 -29.62
CA MET A 619 16.04 0.87 -28.86
C MET A 619 17.24 0.30 -28.12
N SER A 620 18.36 1.02 -28.11
CA SER A 620 19.56 0.59 -27.41
C SER A 620 20.37 1.76 -26.89
N ALA A 621 21.27 1.48 -25.95
CA ALA A 621 22.23 2.43 -25.41
C ALA A 621 23.46 1.69 -24.86
N TRP A 622 24.57 2.40 -24.71
CA TRP A 622 25.68 1.98 -23.85
C TRP A 622 25.62 2.78 -22.54
N VAL A 623 25.72 2.07 -21.42
CA VAL A 623 25.65 2.64 -20.06
C VAL A 623 26.88 2.21 -19.27
N ARG A 624 27.56 3.18 -18.66
CA ARG A 624 28.70 2.97 -17.76
C ARG A 624 28.33 3.42 -16.34
N PRO A 625 27.92 2.48 -15.47
CA PRO A 625 27.58 2.79 -14.08
C PRO A 625 28.82 3.18 -13.26
N ASN A 626 28.62 3.93 -12.17
CA ASN A 626 29.54 3.90 -11.04
C ASN A 626 29.18 2.75 -10.08
N PRO A 627 29.95 2.47 -9.02
CA PRO A 627 29.67 1.38 -8.06
C PRO A 627 28.34 1.46 -7.27
N TYR A 628 27.54 2.52 -7.44
CA TYR A 628 26.22 2.68 -6.80
C TYR A 628 25.06 2.56 -7.79
N CYS A 629 25.32 2.65 -9.11
CA CYS A 629 24.32 2.42 -10.15
C CYS A 629 24.28 0.93 -10.50
N PHE A 630 23.16 0.25 -10.21
CA PHE A 630 23.05 -1.21 -10.32
C PHE A 630 22.07 -1.70 -11.40
N ALA A 631 21.28 -0.79 -11.99
CA ALA A 631 20.43 -1.11 -13.12
C ALA A 631 20.22 0.09 -14.05
N ALA A 632 19.83 -0.18 -15.30
CA ALA A 632 19.31 0.80 -16.24
C ALA A 632 18.00 0.29 -16.86
N SER A 633 17.21 1.16 -17.47
CA SER A 633 15.99 0.79 -18.20
C SER A 633 15.84 1.53 -19.53
N LEU A 634 15.17 0.89 -20.49
CA LEU A 634 14.80 1.48 -21.78
C LEU A 634 13.27 1.44 -21.90
N GLN A 635 12.67 2.56 -22.29
CA GLN A 635 11.21 2.71 -22.27
C GLN A 635 10.68 3.51 -23.46
N CYS A 636 9.49 3.13 -23.89
CA CYS A 636 8.66 3.88 -24.84
C CYS A 636 7.44 4.43 -24.10
N THR A 637 7.20 5.74 -24.19
CA THR A 637 6.11 6.42 -23.48
C THR A 637 5.29 7.31 -24.41
N TYR A 638 4.02 7.54 -24.05
CA TYR A 638 3.11 8.47 -24.71
C TYR A 638 2.39 9.34 -23.66
N GLN A 639 1.84 10.48 -24.07
CA GLN A 639 1.22 11.47 -23.16
C GLN A 639 2.04 11.83 -21.92
N SER A 640 3.38 11.76 -22.05
CA SER A 640 4.39 12.19 -21.06
C SER A 640 4.39 11.54 -19.66
N ASP A 641 3.52 10.60 -19.32
CA ASP A 641 3.55 9.89 -18.01
C ASP A 641 3.12 8.40 -18.02
N TYR A 642 2.81 7.82 -19.19
CA TYR A 642 2.47 6.38 -19.30
C TYR A 642 3.61 5.58 -19.94
N SER A 643 4.29 4.75 -19.15
CA SER A 643 5.28 3.77 -19.62
C SER A 643 4.59 2.51 -20.13
N GLU A 644 4.47 2.36 -21.45
CA GLU A 644 3.75 1.22 -22.03
C GLU A 644 4.65 0.01 -22.27
N HIS A 645 5.94 0.25 -22.53
CA HIS A 645 6.99 -0.77 -22.51
C HIS A 645 8.13 -0.32 -21.59
N TYR A 646 8.52 -1.19 -20.66
CA TYR A 646 9.59 -0.97 -19.68
C TYR A 646 10.45 -2.24 -19.61
N GLU A 647 11.72 -2.13 -19.99
CA GLU A 647 12.70 -3.20 -19.87
C GLU A 647 13.84 -2.75 -18.96
N SER A 648 14.23 -3.58 -17.98
CA SER A 648 15.29 -3.26 -17.01
C SER A 648 16.46 -4.24 -17.07
N PHE A 649 17.67 -3.69 -17.07
CA PHE A 649 18.94 -4.40 -17.21
C PHE A 649 19.76 -4.25 -15.93
N ILE A 650 20.19 -5.37 -15.34
CA ILE A 650 21.11 -5.34 -14.19
C ILE A 650 22.52 -5.03 -14.69
N LEU A 651 23.14 -4.01 -14.11
CA LEU A 651 24.50 -3.58 -14.44
C LEU A 651 25.47 -4.20 -13.43
N SER A 652 26.17 -5.26 -13.83
CA SER A 652 27.01 -6.08 -12.94
C SER A 652 28.49 -5.65 -12.88
N ALA A 653 28.93 -4.79 -13.79
CA ALA A 653 30.30 -4.29 -13.87
C ALA A 653 30.34 -2.77 -13.67
N ALA A 654 30.79 -2.34 -12.48
CA ALA A 654 31.01 -0.92 -12.19
C ALA A 654 32.17 -0.36 -13.01
N ASP A 655 32.05 0.89 -13.46
CA ASP A 655 33.06 1.62 -14.23
C ASP A 655 33.41 1.02 -15.62
N GLU A 656 32.64 0.04 -16.11
CA GLU A 656 32.75 -0.56 -17.45
C GLU A 656 31.52 -0.25 -18.32
N TRP A 657 31.70 -0.17 -19.65
CA TRP A 657 30.61 0.09 -20.59
C TRP A 657 29.77 -1.17 -20.84
N THR A 658 28.49 -1.12 -20.52
CA THR A 658 27.51 -2.20 -20.72
C THR A 658 26.51 -1.82 -21.82
N TYR A 659 26.34 -2.70 -22.82
CA TYR A 659 25.31 -2.54 -23.86
C TYR A 659 23.94 -3.02 -23.35
N ILE A 660 22.91 -2.21 -23.56
CA ILE A 660 21.52 -2.54 -23.26
C ILE A 660 20.63 -2.32 -24.48
N SER A 661 19.65 -3.18 -24.71
CA SER A 661 18.74 -3.08 -25.86
C SER A 661 17.40 -3.77 -25.62
N SER A 662 16.31 -3.11 -26.03
CA SER A 662 14.94 -3.64 -25.98
C SER A 662 14.16 -3.26 -27.25
N THR A 663 12.90 -3.69 -27.33
CA THR A 663 12.00 -3.40 -28.46
C THR A 663 10.63 -2.98 -27.99
N CYS A 664 10.03 -1.96 -28.61
CA CYS A 664 8.64 -1.56 -28.35
C CYS A 664 7.84 -1.43 -29.65
N SER A 665 6.52 -1.29 -29.57
CA SER A 665 5.66 -0.96 -30.71
C SER A 665 4.51 -0.08 -30.25
N TYR A 666 4.05 0.82 -31.13
CA TYR A 666 2.96 1.74 -30.81
C TYR A 666 1.66 1.35 -31.54
N THR A 667 0.51 1.62 -30.95
CA THR A 667 -0.81 1.57 -31.59
C THR A 667 -1.17 2.91 -32.22
N GLN A 668 -2.15 2.92 -33.13
CA GLN A 668 -2.59 4.17 -33.78
C GLN A 668 -3.17 5.17 -32.76
N GLU A 669 -3.87 4.69 -31.74
CA GLU A 669 -4.48 5.54 -30.71
C GLU A 669 -3.43 6.32 -29.90
N GLN A 670 -2.30 5.69 -29.55
CA GLN A 670 -1.18 6.37 -28.87
C GLN A 670 -0.50 7.40 -29.79
N ILE A 671 -0.30 7.06 -31.06
CA ILE A 671 0.30 7.97 -32.06
C ILE A 671 -0.59 9.21 -32.24
N ASP A 672 -1.91 9.00 -32.35
CA ASP A 672 -2.90 10.09 -32.43
C ASP A 672 -3.00 10.89 -31.12
N SER A 673 -2.72 10.26 -29.96
CA SER A 673 -2.70 10.90 -28.64
C SER A 673 -1.51 11.84 -28.42
N GLY A 674 -0.40 11.61 -29.14
CA GLY A 674 0.80 12.44 -29.16
C GLY A 674 1.71 12.32 -27.93
N GLY A 675 2.78 13.12 -27.94
CA GLY A 675 3.76 13.18 -26.86
C GLY A 675 4.56 11.88 -26.70
N LEU A 676 5.09 11.34 -27.81
CA LEU A 676 5.90 10.11 -27.82
C LEU A 676 7.35 10.39 -27.43
N TYR A 677 7.91 9.63 -26.49
CA TYR A 677 9.31 9.75 -26.03
C TYR A 677 10.04 8.41 -26.00
N LEU A 678 11.34 8.45 -26.30
CA LEU A 678 12.30 7.47 -25.78
C LEU A 678 12.77 7.96 -24.40
N VAL A 679 12.73 7.09 -23.41
CA VAL A 679 13.22 7.37 -22.05
C VAL A 679 14.25 6.31 -21.65
N ILE A 680 15.39 6.77 -21.12
CA ILE A 680 16.44 5.92 -20.54
C ILE A 680 16.48 6.18 -19.04
N GLY A 681 16.23 5.13 -18.25
CA GLY A 681 16.31 5.16 -16.80
C GLY A 681 17.62 4.58 -16.27
N VAL A 682 18.04 5.02 -15.09
CA VAL A 682 19.23 4.55 -14.35
C VAL A 682 18.89 4.47 -12.85
N VAL A 683 19.38 3.44 -12.16
CA VAL A 683 18.93 3.07 -10.82
C VAL A 683 20.09 3.01 -9.82
N PHE A 684 20.02 3.81 -8.76
CA PHE A 684 21.08 3.95 -7.75
C PHE A 684 20.68 3.37 -6.38
N SER A 685 21.64 2.74 -5.69
CA SER A 685 21.41 2.05 -4.41
C SER A 685 21.29 2.98 -3.19
N ASN A 686 21.62 4.26 -3.31
CA ASN A 686 21.71 5.21 -2.20
C ASN A 686 21.42 6.68 -2.58
N GLY A 687 20.83 6.93 -3.75
CA GLY A 687 20.53 8.29 -4.23
C GLY A 687 21.73 9.19 -4.49
N LEU A 688 22.96 8.65 -4.56
CA LEU A 688 24.20 9.40 -4.76
C LEU A 688 25.06 8.75 -5.83
N GLY A 689 25.26 9.43 -6.96
CA GLY A 689 26.16 8.89 -7.97
C GLY A 689 26.22 9.61 -9.30
N VAL A 690 26.96 8.97 -10.19
CA VAL A 690 27.24 9.41 -11.56
C VAL A 690 27.08 8.20 -12.46
N VAL A 691 26.51 8.40 -13.64
CA VAL A 691 26.45 7.38 -14.70
C VAL A 691 26.61 8.07 -16.05
N ASN A 692 27.40 7.44 -16.93
CA ASN A 692 27.63 7.91 -18.28
C ASN A 692 26.79 7.07 -19.26
N ILE A 693 26.16 7.73 -20.23
CA ILE A 693 25.35 7.10 -21.29
C ILE A 693 25.87 7.60 -22.64
N ASP A 694 26.01 6.70 -23.61
CA ASP A 694 26.53 7.00 -24.94
C ASP A 694 25.88 6.08 -25.98
N THR A 695 25.96 6.46 -27.26
CA THR A 695 25.63 5.63 -28.42
C THR A 695 24.24 5.01 -28.31
N VAL A 696 23.27 5.89 -28.07
CA VAL A 696 21.84 5.59 -28.09
C VAL A 696 21.35 5.48 -29.53
N ASP A 697 20.59 4.43 -29.84
CA ASP A 697 19.87 4.26 -31.10
C ASP A 697 18.36 4.07 -30.89
N PHE A 698 17.58 4.47 -31.89
CA PHE A 698 16.15 4.14 -32.01
C PHE A 698 15.82 3.94 -33.49
N SER A 699 15.57 2.69 -33.88
CA SER A 699 15.45 2.24 -35.28
C SER A 699 14.25 1.29 -35.47
N ALA A 700 13.91 0.99 -36.73
CA ALA A 700 12.73 0.23 -37.15
C ALA A 700 13.09 -0.83 -38.21
#